data_AF-A0A653ZUA8-F1
#
_entry.id   AF-A0A653ZUA8-F1
#
_cell.length_a   1.000
_cell.length_b   1.000
_cell.length_c   1.000
_cell.angle_alpha   90.00
_cell.angle_beta   90.00
_cell.angle_gamma   90.00
#
_symmetry.space_group_name_H-M   'P 1'
#
loop_
_entity.id
_entity.type
_entity.pdbx_description
1 polymer ?
#
loop_
_entity_poly.entity_id
_entity_poly.type
_entity_poly.pdbx_seq_one_letter_code
_entity_poly.pdbx_strand_id
1 'polypeptide(L)'
;MSYKSRFDSLEQKAHHQIIATKISKEMGELRSLVEKSPITPKRWIWELIQNAKDVHLDKGVQIRIDYQPEYVSFKHNGMPFTADNIRFLIEQISTKSRSRPEEGKSKTTGKFGTGFLTTHLLSEIVTVKGVAKEPDLDYRKFELQLDRSGFELEDITEAVKKSKESVADLDSSPIYLEYLEGDFNTEFVYPLQDKISVNVAESGLNNLEICLPYTLLFVPEIEKVEIVSSSHLFIRSKEIEKINDEISLHTVKLIDTDLIEEKIYCIVVCSFGLTSIAMPIQKDADSISLLPIDEQVPRLFCDFPLVGTEKFHVPIIINNPNFNPTDPRDGIYLTSSERVNPRIDENKSIMNEAKSLYFKLLDFAVTNNWKNLHLLAQIKSISEDYDWVDNNWFIKDVVNPIREKLLHIPIVTNADGSLISILNEEEKIHSWFPNSGSREVRNEIWEISNYWFPYRLPQFSDIELWYRLNWKESGKLTVEQLAIFVDYCKTLENLSEKIKGIEVTDWINKFYELIKKEPKDYDTIINKYAIFPNQNGNFKKILHLKKDKGDIPIDFKDILALLGNDIRDELLHKSINYDFDPENIRDKSYAVETITSEVNKKSIDRSISKKYNEAFKKLLFWFNKNTSQAAYLFPTLFKNKHLLYDDEEIIENINKAEELKDLLSTFDVTSANELRLKFENINDDTQSLLPITHEILTSMGITNIEEWENAMRDTDLKALFDHQSVPTTDMFLLSQSHIKKARMRVIAHLKTLDNYDLEDLDINTAPTILAGVYKNNNPVKIVFRPAYSQEVIVYYGAEKDALDYADAELWVDDGTEIWQVSLGHILKKNNIKKFPI
;
A
#
# COMPACT_ATOMS: atom_id res chain seq x y z
N MET A 1 -70.24 -15.04 55.19
CA MET A 1 -69.41 -14.09 54.42
C MET A 1 -69.59 -12.70 54.99
N SER A 2 -68.50 -11.99 55.29
CA SER A 2 -68.50 -10.58 55.73
C SER A 2 -68.29 -9.63 54.54
N TYR A 3 -68.68 -8.36 54.66
CA TYR A 3 -68.36 -7.35 53.65
C TYR A 3 -66.84 -7.26 53.39
N LYS A 4 -66.01 -7.42 54.43
CA LYS A 4 -64.55 -7.51 54.31
C LYS A 4 -64.12 -8.65 53.37
N SER A 5 -64.61 -9.88 53.60
CA SER A 5 -64.30 -11.01 52.70
C SER A 5 -64.79 -10.82 51.27
N ARG A 6 -65.83 -9.99 51.05
CA ARG A 6 -66.34 -9.66 49.72
C ARG A 6 -65.51 -8.56 49.04
N PHE A 7 -65.02 -7.57 49.79
CA PHE A 7 -64.06 -6.59 49.29
C PHE A 7 -62.73 -7.23 48.93
N ASP A 8 -62.17 -8.07 49.81
CA ASP A 8 -60.91 -8.78 49.57
C ASP A 8 -61.01 -9.67 48.30
N SER A 9 -62.15 -10.37 48.12
CA SER A 9 -62.42 -11.16 46.92
C SER A 9 -62.57 -10.32 45.65
N LEU A 10 -63.20 -9.14 45.73
CA LEU A 10 -63.33 -8.21 44.60
C LEU A 10 -61.98 -7.57 44.24
N GLU A 11 -61.15 -7.25 45.23
CA GLU A 11 -59.81 -6.72 45.03
C GLU A 11 -58.88 -7.74 44.37
N GLN A 12 -58.90 -9.00 44.82
CA GLN A 12 -58.19 -10.09 44.15
C GLN A 12 -58.67 -10.30 42.71
N LYS A 13 -59.98 -10.26 42.48
CA LYS A 13 -60.54 -10.40 41.13
C LYS A 13 -60.12 -9.24 40.22
N ALA A 14 -60.19 -8.01 40.72
CA ALA A 14 -59.74 -6.83 39.98
C ALA A 14 -58.24 -6.87 39.69
N HIS A 15 -57.43 -7.32 40.66
CA HIS A 15 -56.00 -7.47 40.50
C HIS A 15 -55.64 -8.49 39.40
N HIS A 16 -56.30 -9.64 39.37
CA HIS A 16 -56.10 -10.64 38.30
C HIS A 16 -56.53 -10.12 36.93
N GLN A 17 -57.63 -9.37 36.84
CA GLN A 17 -58.07 -8.75 35.57
C GLN A 17 -57.09 -7.68 35.06
N ILE A 18 -56.48 -6.89 35.94
CA ILE A 18 -55.46 -5.90 35.56
C ILE A 18 -54.23 -6.60 34.97
N ILE A 19 -53.77 -7.67 35.62
CA ILE A 19 -52.65 -8.50 35.13
C ILE A 19 -53.00 -9.09 33.76
N ALA A 20 -54.17 -9.70 33.62
CA ALA A 20 -54.61 -10.31 32.37
C ALA A 20 -54.73 -9.29 31.23
N THR A 21 -55.19 -8.07 31.51
CA THR A 21 -55.30 -7.00 30.51
C THR A 21 -53.93 -6.57 30.01
N LYS A 22 -52.95 -6.46 30.92
CA LYS A 22 -51.56 -6.16 30.57
C LYS A 22 -50.95 -7.27 29.70
N ILE A 23 -51.09 -8.53 30.12
CA ILE A 23 -50.60 -9.69 29.37
C ILE A 23 -51.24 -9.75 27.97
N SER A 24 -52.56 -9.60 27.88
CA SER A 24 -53.30 -9.62 26.61
C SER A 24 -52.78 -8.56 25.64
N LYS A 25 -52.58 -7.33 26.12
CA LYS A 25 -52.05 -6.23 25.32
C LYS A 25 -50.65 -6.53 24.79
N GLU A 26 -49.71 -6.90 25.68
CA GLU A 26 -48.32 -7.14 25.30
C GLU A 26 -48.15 -8.38 24.42
N MET A 27 -48.91 -9.46 24.68
CA MET A 27 -48.94 -10.63 23.79
C MET A 27 -49.50 -10.29 22.41
N GLY A 28 -50.52 -9.43 22.32
CA GLY A 28 -51.05 -8.94 21.05
C GLY A 28 -50.01 -8.18 20.22
N GLU A 29 -49.20 -7.35 20.87
CA GLU A 29 -48.07 -6.65 20.25
C GLU A 29 -46.98 -7.64 19.80
N LEU A 30 -46.59 -8.59 20.66
CA LEU A 30 -45.59 -9.62 20.34
C LEU A 30 -46.02 -10.48 19.14
N ARG A 31 -47.24 -11.05 19.16
CA ARG A 31 -47.82 -11.84 18.06
C ARG A 31 -47.77 -11.10 16.72
N SER A 32 -48.01 -9.79 16.74
CA SER A 32 -47.98 -8.95 15.54
C SER A 32 -46.58 -8.69 14.99
N LEU A 33 -45.56 -8.73 15.85
CA LEU A 33 -44.17 -8.40 15.51
C LEU A 33 -43.33 -9.62 15.12
N VAL A 34 -43.68 -10.84 15.55
CA VAL A 34 -42.87 -12.06 15.34
C VAL A 34 -42.49 -12.27 13.87
N GLU A 35 -43.47 -12.13 12.97
CA GLU A 35 -43.27 -12.37 11.54
C GLU A 35 -42.84 -11.11 10.78
N LYS A 36 -43.16 -9.92 11.29
CA LYS A 36 -42.92 -8.64 10.60
C LYS A 36 -41.54 -8.05 10.91
N SER A 37 -40.96 -8.40 12.05
CA SER A 37 -39.69 -7.84 12.51
C SER A 37 -38.58 -8.89 12.43
N PRO A 38 -37.48 -8.64 11.71
CA PRO A 38 -36.33 -9.54 11.68
C PRO A 38 -35.52 -9.54 12.99
N ILE A 39 -35.83 -8.61 13.91
CA ILE A 39 -35.10 -8.40 15.17
C ILE A 39 -35.81 -9.11 16.33
N THR A 40 -37.14 -9.00 16.39
CA THR A 40 -37.96 -9.49 17.51
C THR A 40 -37.71 -10.98 17.84
N PRO A 41 -37.63 -11.90 16.87
CA PRO A 41 -37.33 -13.32 17.12
C PRO A 41 -35.99 -13.59 17.80
N LYS A 42 -35.02 -12.67 17.75
CA LYS A 42 -33.68 -12.88 18.31
C LYS A 42 -33.59 -12.51 19.79
N ARG A 43 -34.61 -11.86 20.36
CA ARG A 43 -34.53 -11.23 21.69
C ARG A 43 -34.71 -12.18 22.86
N TRP A 44 -35.54 -13.22 22.72
CA TRP A 44 -35.95 -14.09 23.84
C TRP A 44 -34.76 -14.67 24.60
N ILE A 45 -33.71 -15.07 23.89
CA ILE A 45 -32.54 -15.73 24.48
C ILE A 45 -31.74 -14.77 25.35
N TRP A 46 -31.60 -13.52 24.92
CA TRP A 46 -30.90 -12.48 25.69
C TRP A 46 -31.66 -12.10 26.96
N GLU A 47 -32.99 -12.12 26.92
CA GLU A 47 -33.81 -11.89 28.12
C GLU A 47 -33.63 -13.03 29.15
N LEU A 48 -33.51 -14.29 28.71
CA LEU A 48 -33.22 -15.42 29.61
C LEU A 48 -31.80 -15.36 30.19
N ILE A 49 -30.81 -15.02 29.37
CA ILE A 49 -29.42 -14.85 29.84
C ILE A 49 -29.32 -13.69 30.81
N GLN A 50 -30.02 -12.57 30.56
CA GLN A 50 -30.08 -11.45 31.49
C GLN A 50 -30.72 -11.88 32.83
N ASN A 51 -31.80 -12.65 32.81
CA ASN A 51 -32.40 -13.17 34.04
C ASN A 51 -31.43 -14.08 34.81
N ALA A 52 -30.65 -14.91 34.11
CA ALA A 52 -29.62 -15.75 34.74
C ALA A 52 -28.47 -14.91 35.34
N LYS A 53 -28.02 -13.87 34.63
CA LYS A 53 -27.02 -12.90 35.12
C LYS A 53 -27.49 -12.24 36.42
N ASP A 54 -28.74 -11.81 36.50
CA ASP A 54 -29.29 -11.10 37.67
C ASP A 54 -29.31 -11.94 38.96
N VAL A 55 -29.20 -13.27 38.83
CA VAL A 55 -29.17 -14.22 39.96
C VAL A 55 -27.85 -14.98 40.04
N HIS A 56 -26.76 -14.43 39.50
CA HIS A 56 -25.44 -15.05 39.59
C HIS A 56 -24.98 -15.27 41.04
N LEU A 57 -24.16 -16.30 41.23
CA LEU A 57 -23.44 -16.57 42.48
C LEU A 57 -22.05 -15.92 42.42
N ASP A 58 -21.29 -15.94 43.51
CA ASP A 58 -19.93 -15.38 43.57
C ASP A 58 -18.98 -15.95 42.50
N LYS A 59 -19.21 -17.19 42.07
CA LYS A 59 -18.42 -17.87 41.02
C LYS A 59 -18.88 -17.52 39.59
N GLY A 60 -19.93 -16.70 39.45
CA GLY A 60 -20.63 -16.43 38.19
C GLY A 60 -21.80 -17.39 37.96
N VAL A 61 -22.42 -17.29 36.79
CA VAL A 61 -23.51 -18.16 36.33
C VAL A 61 -23.08 -19.00 35.14
N GLN A 62 -23.42 -20.28 35.17
CA GLN A 62 -23.29 -21.24 34.08
C GLN A 62 -24.66 -21.46 33.44
N ILE A 63 -24.68 -21.46 32.12
CA ILE A 63 -25.92 -21.58 31.34
C ILE A 63 -25.80 -22.79 30.41
N ARG A 64 -26.87 -23.58 30.32
CA ARG A 64 -26.98 -24.73 29.41
C ARG A 64 -28.29 -24.63 28.63
N ILE A 65 -28.21 -24.72 27.31
CA ILE A 65 -29.33 -24.59 26.39
C ILE A 65 -29.42 -25.88 25.57
N ASP A 66 -30.57 -26.56 25.66
CA ASP A 66 -30.88 -27.75 24.87
C ASP A 66 -32.01 -27.40 23.89
N TYR A 67 -31.75 -27.62 22.61
CA TYR A 67 -32.71 -27.37 21.53
C TYR A 67 -32.97 -28.66 20.78
N GLN A 68 -34.25 -29.04 20.75
CA GLN A 68 -34.79 -30.16 20.01
C GLN A 68 -35.95 -29.67 19.13
N PRO A 69 -36.34 -30.40 18.08
CA PRO A 69 -37.46 -30.01 17.22
C PRO A 69 -38.77 -29.75 17.99
N GLU A 70 -38.96 -30.43 19.11
CA GLU A 70 -40.17 -30.35 19.93
C GLU A 70 -40.08 -29.35 21.09
N TYR A 71 -38.89 -28.94 21.52
CA TYR A 71 -38.73 -28.05 22.67
C TYR A 71 -37.38 -27.31 22.72
N VAL A 72 -37.36 -26.20 23.45
CA VAL A 72 -36.13 -25.58 23.97
C VAL A 72 -36.14 -25.66 25.49
N SER A 73 -35.04 -26.11 26.09
CA SER A 73 -34.79 -26.07 27.53
C SER A 73 -33.63 -25.14 27.84
N PHE A 74 -33.87 -24.12 28.66
CA PHE A 74 -32.86 -23.18 29.16
C PHE A 74 -32.61 -23.44 30.64
N LYS A 75 -31.37 -23.77 31.00
CA LYS A 75 -30.95 -24.09 32.38
C LYS A 75 -29.88 -23.13 32.86
N HIS A 76 -29.94 -22.76 34.14
CA HIS A 76 -28.83 -22.06 34.80
C HIS A 76 -28.63 -22.51 36.25
N ASN A 77 -27.44 -22.24 36.78
CA ASN A 77 -27.05 -22.60 38.15
C ASN A 77 -27.03 -21.44 39.16
N GLY A 78 -27.62 -20.30 38.78
CA GLY A 78 -27.80 -19.15 39.68
C GLY A 78 -28.66 -19.43 40.92
N MET A 79 -28.90 -18.39 41.72
CA MET A 79 -29.60 -18.47 43.00
C MET A 79 -31.01 -19.08 42.88
N PRO A 80 -31.50 -19.77 43.93
CA PRO A 80 -32.89 -20.22 44.02
C PRO A 80 -33.88 -19.07 43.89
N PHE A 81 -35.13 -19.40 43.52
CA PHE A 81 -36.21 -18.43 43.46
C PHE A 81 -36.65 -17.97 44.85
N THR A 82 -36.88 -16.67 45.00
CA THR A 82 -37.68 -16.15 46.12
C THR A 82 -39.17 -16.20 45.80
N ALA A 83 -40.03 -16.10 46.80
CA ALA A 83 -41.48 -15.98 46.62
C ALA A 83 -41.84 -14.79 45.74
N ASP A 84 -41.11 -13.68 45.88
CA ASP A 84 -41.24 -12.51 45.00
C ASP A 84 -40.86 -12.84 43.54
N ASN A 85 -39.80 -13.63 43.30
CA ASN A 85 -39.44 -14.01 41.93
C ASN A 85 -40.53 -14.86 41.28
N ILE A 86 -41.07 -15.85 41.99
CA ILE A 86 -42.18 -16.69 41.50
C ILE A 86 -43.41 -15.84 41.22
N ARG A 87 -43.75 -14.93 42.14
CA ARG A 87 -44.86 -13.99 41.97
C ARG A 87 -44.67 -13.10 40.74
N PHE A 88 -43.48 -12.55 40.51
CA PHE A 88 -43.19 -11.69 39.37
C PHE A 88 -43.27 -12.43 38.02
N LEU A 89 -42.90 -13.71 37.97
CA LEU A 89 -43.09 -14.55 36.78
C LEU A 89 -44.58 -14.70 36.43
N ILE A 90 -45.43 -14.89 37.44
CA ILE A 90 -46.88 -15.07 37.25
C ILE A 90 -47.56 -13.75 36.91
N GLU A 91 -47.28 -12.69 37.66
CA GLU A 91 -47.99 -11.40 37.57
C GLU A 91 -47.43 -10.49 36.48
N GLN A 92 -46.22 -10.74 35.97
CA GLN A 92 -45.53 -9.85 35.01
C GLN A 92 -45.40 -8.40 35.55
N ILE A 93 -45.26 -8.26 36.87
CA ILE A 93 -45.03 -6.98 37.55
C ILE A 93 -43.62 -7.05 38.12
N SER A 94 -42.77 -6.08 37.78
CA SER A 94 -41.45 -5.93 38.41
C SER A 94 -41.38 -4.57 39.07
N THR A 95 -41.05 -4.56 40.36
CA THR A 95 -40.87 -3.35 41.19
C THR A 95 -39.43 -2.88 41.28
N LYS A 96 -38.48 -3.53 40.57
CA LYS A 96 -37.05 -3.16 40.63
C LYS A 96 -36.84 -1.77 40.01
N SER A 97 -36.60 -0.76 40.85
CA SER A 97 -36.27 0.61 40.42
C SER A 97 -34.84 0.68 39.87
N ARG A 98 -34.60 1.50 38.83
CA ARG A 98 -33.25 1.92 38.41
C ARG A 98 -32.68 2.88 39.47
N SER A 99 -32.33 2.37 40.64
CA SER A 99 -31.54 3.12 41.62
C SER A 99 -30.06 2.97 41.24
N ARG A 100 -29.36 4.10 41.05
CA ARG A 100 -27.90 4.11 40.85
C ARG A 100 -27.26 3.83 42.23
N PRO A 101 -26.56 2.70 42.43
CA PRO A 101 -25.70 2.51 43.60
C PRO A 101 -24.49 3.45 43.55
N GLU A 102 -23.75 3.53 44.66
CA GLU A 102 -22.56 4.38 44.84
C GLU A 102 -21.42 4.13 43.82
N GLU A 103 -21.39 2.97 43.13
CA GLU A 103 -20.39 2.61 42.11
C GLU A 103 -20.74 3.07 40.67
N GLY A 104 -21.86 3.79 40.45
CA GLY A 104 -22.17 4.40 39.16
C GLY A 104 -22.72 3.48 38.05
N LYS A 105 -22.73 2.15 38.23
CA LYS A 105 -23.44 1.20 37.34
C LYS A 105 -24.91 1.06 37.75
N SER A 106 -25.86 1.25 36.83
CA SER A 106 -27.27 0.88 37.08
C SER A 106 -27.37 -0.62 37.41
N LYS A 107 -27.87 -0.98 38.61
CA LYS A 107 -28.03 -2.40 39.04
C LYS A 107 -28.96 -3.22 38.14
N THR A 108 -29.79 -2.57 37.33
CA THR A 108 -30.72 -3.23 36.41
C THR A 108 -30.58 -2.65 35.02
N THR A 109 -30.15 -3.49 34.07
CA THR A 109 -30.03 -3.15 32.65
C THR A 109 -31.39 -3.16 31.93
N GLY A 110 -32.46 -3.65 32.58
CA GLY A 110 -33.82 -3.70 32.05
C GLY A 110 -34.72 -2.54 32.50
N LYS A 111 -35.61 -2.09 31.61
CA LYS A 111 -36.85 -1.37 31.95
C LYS A 111 -37.98 -2.40 32.02
N PHE A 112 -38.61 -2.52 33.18
CA PHE A 112 -39.91 -3.18 33.46
C PHE A 112 -40.02 -4.67 33.10
N GLY A 113 -40.67 -5.47 33.96
CA GLY A 113 -40.79 -6.94 33.82
C GLY A 113 -41.69 -7.41 32.67
N THR A 114 -41.36 -7.03 31.43
CA THR A 114 -41.91 -7.49 30.14
C THR A 114 -40.88 -8.32 29.36
N GLY A 115 -39.60 -8.30 29.77
CA GLY A 115 -38.53 -9.09 29.18
C GLY A 115 -38.82 -10.60 29.20
N PHE A 116 -39.33 -11.11 30.32
CA PHE A 116 -39.74 -12.52 30.39
C PHE A 116 -40.94 -12.83 29.48
N LEU A 117 -41.89 -11.91 29.31
CA LEU A 117 -43.00 -12.12 28.37
C LEU A 117 -42.51 -12.24 26.91
N THR A 118 -41.42 -11.57 26.55
CA THR A 118 -40.75 -11.71 25.24
C THR A 118 -40.31 -13.16 24.98
N THR A 119 -40.05 -13.96 26.01
CA THR A 119 -39.74 -15.39 25.84
C THR A 119 -40.92 -16.21 25.33
N HIS A 120 -42.16 -15.70 25.46
CA HIS A 120 -43.33 -16.37 24.94
C HIS A 120 -43.46 -16.25 23.41
N LEU A 121 -42.56 -15.50 22.76
CA LEU A 121 -42.32 -15.59 21.31
C LEU A 121 -41.86 -16.99 20.88
N LEU A 122 -41.14 -17.68 21.77
CA LEU A 122 -40.63 -19.03 21.54
C LEU A 122 -41.73 -20.07 21.74
N SER A 123 -42.58 -19.86 22.74
CA SER A 123 -43.78 -20.66 23.00
C SER A 123 -44.72 -19.90 23.91
N GLU A 124 -46.01 -19.87 23.57
CA GLU A 124 -47.03 -19.21 24.40
C GLU A 124 -47.26 -19.92 25.75
N ILE A 125 -46.69 -21.12 25.92
CA ILE A 125 -46.71 -21.88 27.16
C ILE A 125 -45.27 -22.14 27.59
N VAL A 126 -44.93 -21.87 28.85
CA VAL A 126 -43.62 -22.20 29.42
C VAL A 126 -43.77 -22.97 30.72
N THR A 127 -42.95 -24.00 30.89
CA THR A 127 -42.85 -24.75 32.15
C THR A 127 -41.58 -24.33 32.88
N VAL A 128 -41.73 -23.76 34.07
CA VAL A 128 -40.63 -23.34 34.94
C VAL A 128 -40.44 -24.40 36.01
N LYS A 129 -39.25 -24.99 36.07
CA LYS A 129 -38.84 -25.90 37.15
C LYS A 129 -37.74 -25.23 37.94
N GLY A 130 -37.90 -25.21 39.25
CA GLY A 130 -36.98 -24.47 40.11
C GLY A 130 -36.96 -24.97 41.54
N VAL A 131 -36.01 -24.42 42.28
CA VAL A 131 -35.96 -24.53 43.74
C VAL A 131 -36.27 -23.16 44.33
N ALA A 132 -37.21 -23.11 45.27
CA ALA A 132 -37.56 -21.93 46.04
C ALA A 132 -36.84 -21.93 47.38
N LYS A 133 -36.38 -20.76 47.82
CA LYS A 133 -35.73 -20.55 49.13
C LYS A 133 -35.96 -19.13 49.64
N GLU A 134 -36.45 -19.02 50.87
CA GLU A 134 -36.45 -17.77 51.66
C GLU A 134 -35.44 -17.87 52.81
N PRO A 135 -34.96 -16.75 53.38
CA PRO A 135 -34.02 -16.78 54.51
C PRO A 135 -34.49 -17.66 55.67
N ASP A 136 -35.79 -17.69 55.92
CA ASP A 136 -36.47 -18.35 57.04
C ASP A 136 -37.19 -19.68 56.68
N LEU A 137 -37.26 -20.07 55.41
CA LEU A 137 -37.95 -21.29 54.95
C LEU A 137 -37.00 -22.32 54.35
N ASP A 138 -37.28 -23.61 54.48
CA ASP A 138 -36.47 -24.67 53.86
C ASP A 138 -36.61 -24.69 52.33
N TYR A 139 -35.63 -25.30 51.64
CA TYR A 139 -35.67 -25.46 50.19
C TYR A 139 -36.88 -26.28 49.73
N ARG A 140 -37.55 -25.83 48.68
CA ARG A 140 -38.69 -26.53 48.07
C ARG A 140 -38.54 -26.59 46.56
N LYS A 141 -38.77 -27.76 45.95
CA LYS A 141 -38.90 -27.87 44.49
C LYS A 141 -40.30 -27.46 44.06
N PHE A 142 -40.39 -26.75 42.95
CA PHE A 142 -41.68 -26.43 42.33
C PHE A 142 -41.61 -26.59 40.81
N GLU A 143 -42.78 -26.85 40.24
CA GLU A 143 -43.01 -26.82 38.79
C GLU A 143 -44.21 -25.93 38.53
N LEU A 144 -44.02 -24.89 37.73
CA LEU A 144 -45.00 -23.86 37.44
C LEU A 144 -45.19 -23.75 35.93
N GLN A 145 -46.41 -23.96 35.45
CA GLN A 145 -46.77 -23.75 34.06
C GLN A 145 -47.37 -22.35 33.89
N LEU A 146 -46.78 -21.54 33.01
CA LEU A 146 -47.30 -20.24 32.62
C LEU A 146 -47.91 -20.37 31.22
N ASP A 147 -49.22 -20.20 31.14
CA ASP A 147 -49.97 -20.25 29.88
C ASP A 147 -50.41 -18.84 29.48
N ARG A 148 -50.03 -18.42 28.27
CA ARG A 148 -50.35 -17.13 27.65
C ARG A 148 -51.07 -17.29 26.31
N SER A 149 -51.60 -18.48 26.01
CA SER A 149 -52.21 -18.80 24.72
C SER A 149 -53.60 -18.19 24.51
N GLY A 150 -54.29 -17.82 25.59
CA GLY A 150 -55.62 -17.20 25.54
C GLY A 150 -55.68 -15.93 24.68
N PHE A 151 -56.83 -15.71 24.04
CA PHE A 151 -57.13 -14.49 23.29
C PHE A 151 -58.10 -13.59 24.06
N GLU A 152 -59.07 -14.19 24.76
CA GLU A 152 -60.04 -13.48 25.58
C GLU A 152 -59.49 -13.21 26.99
N LEU A 153 -59.96 -12.13 27.62
CA LEU A 153 -59.49 -11.70 28.93
C LEU A 153 -59.81 -12.72 30.03
N GLU A 154 -60.95 -13.41 29.91
CA GLU A 154 -61.36 -14.47 30.82
C GLU A 154 -60.37 -15.63 30.83
N ASP A 155 -59.94 -16.11 29.66
CA ASP A 155 -59.00 -17.23 29.51
C ASP A 155 -57.66 -16.92 30.17
N ILE A 156 -57.13 -15.72 29.93
CA ILE A 156 -55.86 -15.26 30.52
C ILE A 156 -56.01 -15.11 32.05
N THR A 157 -57.16 -14.62 32.52
CA THR A 157 -57.44 -14.48 33.95
C THR A 157 -57.47 -15.84 34.65
N GLU A 158 -58.08 -16.85 34.01
CA GLU A 158 -58.13 -18.22 34.52
C GLU A 158 -56.74 -18.86 34.52
N ALA A 159 -55.95 -18.69 33.45
CA ALA A 159 -54.58 -19.18 33.37
C ALA A 159 -53.67 -18.57 34.47
N VAL A 160 -53.79 -17.26 34.72
CA VAL A 160 -53.07 -16.59 35.83
C VAL A 160 -53.51 -17.15 37.19
N LYS A 161 -54.82 -17.36 37.39
CA LYS A 161 -55.33 -17.96 38.64
C LYS A 161 -54.80 -19.37 38.87
N LYS A 162 -54.85 -20.21 37.83
CA LYS A 162 -54.31 -21.59 37.86
C LYS A 162 -52.82 -21.59 38.18
N SER A 163 -52.05 -20.69 37.58
CA SER A 163 -50.62 -20.51 37.86
C SER A 163 -50.38 -20.18 39.33
N LYS A 164 -51.13 -19.22 39.90
CA LYS A 164 -51.03 -18.85 41.33
C LYS A 164 -51.40 -20.00 42.26
N GLU A 165 -52.48 -20.72 41.97
CA GLU A 165 -52.93 -21.86 42.78
C GLU A 165 -51.91 -23.00 42.79
N SER A 166 -51.22 -23.24 41.67
CA SER A 166 -50.21 -24.32 41.56
C SER A 166 -49.01 -24.14 42.51
N VAL A 167 -48.72 -22.91 42.93
CA VAL A 167 -47.61 -22.56 43.83
C VAL A 167 -48.07 -22.07 45.20
N ALA A 168 -49.39 -21.99 45.45
CA ALA A 168 -49.94 -21.46 46.69
C ALA A 168 -49.63 -22.36 47.91
N ASP A 169 -49.57 -23.67 47.70
CA ASP A 169 -49.31 -24.67 48.74
C ASP A 169 -47.88 -25.22 48.69
N LEU A 170 -46.90 -24.40 48.28
CA LEU A 170 -45.49 -24.81 48.18
C LEU A 170 -44.95 -25.38 49.51
N ASP A 171 -45.46 -24.91 50.65
CA ASP A 171 -45.14 -25.40 51.99
C ASP A 171 -45.59 -26.85 52.25
N SER A 172 -46.59 -27.33 51.50
CA SER A 172 -47.09 -28.71 51.60
C SER A 172 -46.22 -29.72 50.84
N SER A 173 -45.35 -29.24 49.95
CA SER A 173 -44.36 -30.08 49.25
C SER A 173 -43.35 -30.64 50.25
N PRO A 174 -42.62 -31.72 49.95
CA PRO A 174 -41.54 -32.22 50.82
C PRO A 174 -40.35 -31.25 50.86
N ILE A 175 -39.57 -31.28 51.94
CA ILE A 175 -38.33 -30.46 52.03
C ILE A 175 -37.33 -31.03 51.02
N TYR A 176 -36.74 -30.17 50.21
CA TYR A 176 -35.75 -30.56 49.23
C TYR A 176 -34.34 -30.51 49.82
N LEU A 177 -33.87 -31.65 50.33
CA LEU A 177 -32.56 -31.78 50.99
C LEU A 177 -31.37 -31.95 50.02
N GLU A 178 -31.63 -32.25 48.76
CA GLU A 178 -30.61 -32.51 47.73
C GLU A 178 -30.24 -31.24 46.94
N TYR A 179 -30.49 -30.04 47.49
CA TYR A 179 -30.03 -28.81 46.86
C TYR A 179 -28.51 -28.73 46.92
N LEU A 180 -27.88 -28.68 45.75
CA LEU A 180 -26.46 -28.45 45.59
C LEU A 180 -26.25 -27.12 44.87
N GLU A 181 -25.56 -26.19 45.54
CA GLU A 181 -25.17 -24.93 44.93
C GLU A 181 -24.21 -25.20 43.77
N GLY A 182 -24.48 -24.58 42.61
CA GLY A 182 -23.71 -24.78 41.39
C GLY A 182 -24.31 -25.80 40.42
N ASP A 183 -25.26 -26.64 40.84
CA ASP A 183 -26.05 -27.46 39.94
C ASP A 183 -27.09 -26.63 39.17
N PHE A 184 -27.53 -27.13 38.01
CA PHE A 184 -28.58 -26.55 37.18
C PHE A 184 -29.97 -26.70 37.82
N ASN A 185 -30.21 -25.94 38.89
CA ASN A 185 -31.42 -25.99 39.71
C ASN A 185 -32.61 -25.23 39.11
N THR A 186 -32.39 -24.40 38.10
CA THR A 186 -33.44 -23.65 37.39
C THR A 186 -33.48 -24.07 35.92
N GLU A 187 -34.69 -24.39 35.45
CA GLU A 187 -34.96 -24.81 34.07
C GLU A 187 -36.26 -24.14 33.55
N PHE A 188 -36.19 -23.58 32.34
CA PHE A 188 -37.33 -23.09 31.58
C PHE A 188 -37.50 -23.96 30.33
N VAL A 189 -38.64 -24.63 30.20
CA VAL A 189 -38.95 -25.52 29.08
C VAL A 189 -40.06 -24.91 28.21
N TYR A 190 -39.74 -24.68 26.95
CA TYR A 190 -40.61 -24.10 25.93
C TYR A 190 -40.96 -25.15 24.87
N PRO A 191 -42.17 -25.71 24.85
CA PRO A 191 -42.60 -26.61 23.79
C PRO A 191 -42.76 -25.84 22.47
N LEU A 192 -42.14 -26.32 21.40
CA LEU A 192 -42.24 -25.73 20.06
C LEU A 192 -43.43 -26.36 19.33
N GLN A 193 -44.54 -25.62 19.25
CA GLN A 193 -45.82 -26.17 18.76
C GLN A 193 -46.03 -25.94 17.26
N ASP A 194 -45.28 -25.02 16.65
CA ASP A 194 -45.44 -24.62 15.26
C ASP A 194 -44.11 -24.21 14.61
N LYS A 195 -44.16 -23.96 13.29
CA LYS A 195 -42.99 -23.55 12.50
C LYS A 195 -42.46 -22.16 12.88
N ILE A 196 -43.31 -21.28 13.40
CA ILE A 196 -42.91 -19.92 13.82
C ILE A 196 -41.99 -20.05 15.04
N SER A 197 -42.40 -20.85 16.03
CA SER A 197 -41.66 -21.19 17.24
C SER A 197 -40.28 -21.77 16.92
N VAL A 198 -40.20 -22.71 15.98
CA VAL A 198 -38.94 -23.29 15.50
C VAL A 198 -38.04 -22.22 14.87
N ASN A 199 -38.57 -21.35 14.00
CA ASN A 199 -37.80 -20.27 13.39
C ASN A 199 -37.31 -19.24 14.43
N VAL A 200 -38.14 -18.91 15.43
CA VAL A 200 -37.75 -18.04 16.55
C VAL A 200 -36.62 -18.66 17.37
N ALA A 201 -36.68 -19.97 17.61
CA ALA A 201 -35.60 -20.72 18.29
C ALA A 201 -34.29 -20.63 17.50
N GLU A 202 -34.31 -21.02 16.23
CA GLU A 202 -33.14 -21.03 15.34
C GLU A 202 -32.54 -19.63 15.17
N SER A 203 -33.39 -18.61 14.96
CA SER A 203 -32.95 -17.21 14.83
C SER A 203 -32.27 -16.69 16.09
N GLY A 204 -32.81 -17.01 17.26
CA GLY A 204 -32.22 -16.65 18.55
C GLY A 204 -30.89 -17.34 18.80
N LEU A 205 -30.80 -18.66 18.56
CA LEU A 205 -29.58 -19.45 18.77
C LEU A 205 -28.46 -19.05 17.82
N ASN A 206 -28.77 -18.84 16.54
CA ASN A 206 -27.79 -18.36 15.55
C ASN A 206 -27.23 -16.98 15.95
N ASN A 207 -28.09 -16.07 16.41
CA ASN A 207 -27.64 -14.76 16.90
C ASN A 207 -26.81 -14.87 18.19
N LEU A 208 -27.19 -15.78 19.09
CA LEU A 208 -26.48 -16.06 20.33
C LEU A 208 -25.03 -16.47 20.04
N GLU A 209 -24.82 -17.50 19.22
CA GLU A 209 -23.47 -18.02 18.93
C GLU A 209 -22.53 -16.95 18.36
N ILE A 210 -23.05 -16.09 17.48
CA ILE A 210 -22.28 -15.00 16.86
C ILE A 210 -21.88 -13.92 17.89
N CYS A 211 -22.74 -13.63 18.86
CA CYS A 211 -22.52 -12.52 19.81
C CYS A 211 -21.86 -12.96 21.13
N LEU A 212 -21.93 -14.25 21.49
CA LEU A 212 -21.41 -14.80 22.75
C LEU A 212 -19.95 -14.41 23.05
N PRO A 213 -19.01 -14.40 22.08
CA PRO A 213 -17.64 -13.96 22.33
C PRO A 213 -17.54 -12.55 22.92
N TYR A 214 -18.41 -11.64 22.47
CA TYR A 214 -18.44 -10.26 22.97
C TYR A 214 -19.25 -10.14 24.26
N THR A 215 -20.36 -10.86 24.39
CA THR A 215 -21.17 -10.83 25.62
C THR A 215 -20.39 -11.36 26.82
N LEU A 216 -19.70 -12.49 26.71
CA LEU A 216 -18.90 -13.03 27.81
C LEU A 216 -17.78 -12.08 28.24
N LEU A 217 -17.26 -11.29 27.30
CA LEU A 217 -16.26 -10.26 27.57
C LEU A 217 -16.85 -9.08 28.35
N PHE A 218 -18.03 -8.59 27.95
CA PHE A 218 -18.68 -7.45 28.59
C PHE A 218 -19.42 -7.79 29.90
N VAL A 219 -19.82 -9.06 30.07
CA VAL A 219 -20.59 -9.57 31.21
C VAL A 219 -19.78 -10.63 31.95
N PRO A 220 -18.84 -10.22 32.84
CA PRO A 220 -17.99 -11.15 33.59
C PRO A 220 -18.77 -12.05 34.56
N GLU A 221 -20.02 -11.70 34.89
CA GLU A 221 -20.89 -12.51 35.75
C GLU A 221 -21.30 -13.84 35.09
N ILE A 222 -21.18 -13.97 33.76
CA ILE A 222 -21.43 -15.23 33.03
C ILE A 222 -20.12 -15.99 32.89
N GLU A 223 -20.03 -17.16 33.50
CA GLU A 223 -18.82 -17.99 33.49
C GLU A 223 -18.68 -18.76 32.17
N LYS A 224 -19.75 -19.45 31.74
CA LYS A 224 -19.79 -20.23 30.50
C LYS A 224 -21.21 -20.45 29.99
N VAL A 225 -21.33 -20.69 28.70
CA VAL A 225 -22.59 -21.02 28.01
C VAL A 225 -22.39 -22.27 27.17
N GLU A 226 -23.20 -23.30 27.41
CA GLU A 226 -23.21 -24.57 26.69
C GLU A 226 -24.47 -24.66 25.83
N ILE A 227 -24.31 -24.90 24.53
CA ILE A 227 -25.40 -25.14 23.58
C ILE A 227 -25.31 -26.61 23.17
N VAL A 228 -26.19 -27.44 23.74
CA VAL A 228 -26.14 -28.91 23.63
C VAL A 228 -26.43 -29.35 22.20
N SER A 229 -27.33 -28.66 21.49
CA SER A 229 -27.73 -29.03 20.12
C SER A 229 -26.61 -28.91 19.08
N SER A 230 -25.67 -28.00 19.31
CA SER A 230 -24.48 -27.79 18.47
C SER A 230 -23.20 -28.29 19.12
N SER A 231 -23.30 -28.93 20.29
CA SER A 231 -22.15 -29.40 21.08
C SER A 231 -21.11 -28.30 21.38
N HIS A 232 -21.55 -27.04 21.35
CA HIS A 232 -20.72 -25.85 21.49
C HIS A 232 -20.65 -25.38 22.94
N LEU A 233 -19.43 -25.21 23.46
CA LEU A 233 -19.17 -24.66 24.79
C LEU A 233 -18.33 -23.39 24.70
N PHE A 234 -18.92 -22.26 25.12
CA PHE A 234 -18.25 -20.97 25.17
C PHE A 234 -17.76 -20.66 26.58
N ILE A 235 -16.48 -20.35 26.72
CA ILE A 235 -15.83 -20.05 28.00
C ILE A 235 -14.94 -18.83 27.88
N ARG A 236 -15.06 -17.89 28.81
CA ARG A 236 -14.13 -16.77 28.93
C ARG A 236 -12.87 -17.18 29.68
N SER A 237 -11.70 -16.83 29.13
CA SER A 237 -10.44 -16.97 29.86
C SER A 237 -10.39 -16.00 31.05
N LYS A 238 -9.91 -16.50 32.20
CA LYS A 238 -9.65 -15.67 33.40
C LYS A 238 -8.36 -14.87 33.27
N GLU A 239 -7.44 -15.32 32.41
CA GLU A 239 -6.19 -14.62 32.13
C GLU A 239 -6.45 -13.48 31.15
N ILE A 240 -6.25 -12.25 31.61
CA ILE A 240 -6.36 -11.02 30.80
C ILE A 240 -4.97 -10.46 30.63
N GLU A 241 -4.53 -10.33 29.39
CA GLU A 241 -3.24 -9.72 29.07
C GLU A 241 -3.40 -8.20 29.01
N LYS A 242 -2.98 -7.52 30.07
CA LYS A 242 -2.98 -6.05 30.10
C LYS A 242 -1.78 -5.53 29.32
N ILE A 243 -2.06 -4.73 28.30
CA ILE A 243 -1.03 -4.04 27.52
C ILE A 243 -0.66 -2.72 28.22
N ASN A 244 -1.68 -1.97 28.67
CA ASN A 244 -1.53 -0.76 29.47
C ASN A 244 -2.78 -0.52 30.33
N ASP A 245 -2.91 0.66 30.95
CA ASP A 245 -4.02 0.99 31.87
C ASP A 245 -5.40 0.96 31.20
N GLU A 246 -5.48 1.22 29.90
CA GLU A 246 -6.74 1.34 29.16
C GLU A 246 -6.95 0.20 28.16
N ILE A 247 -5.88 -0.42 27.65
CA ILE A 247 -5.90 -1.45 26.61
C ILE A 247 -5.53 -2.83 27.19
N SER A 248 -6.37 -3.82 26.90
CA SER A 248 -6.18 -5.21 27.31
C SER A 248 -6.61 -6.19 26.22
N LEU A 249 -6.02 -7.37 26.20
CA LEU A 249 -6.41 -8.48 25.33
C LEU A 249 -7.19 -9.51 26.14
N HIS A 250 -8.32 -9.93 25.59
CA HIS A 250 -9.22 -10.91 26.18
C HIS A 250 -9.36 -12.10 25.23
N THR A 251 -9.54 -13.26 25.83
CA THR A 251 -9.68 -14.51 25.08
C THR A 251 -10.98 -15.22 25.47
N VAL A 252 -11.76 -15.60 24.46
CA VAL A 252 -12.93 -16.48 24.62
C VAL A 252 -12.69 -17.74 23.80
N LYS A 253 -12.93 -18.90 24.41
CA LYS A 253 -12.78 -20.22 23.79
C LYS A 253 -14.15 -20.74 23.41
N LEU A 254 -14.26 -21.26 22.19
CA LEU A 254 -15.35 -22.10 21.72
C LEU A 254 -14.80 -23.52 21.59
N ILE A 255 -15.35 -24.44 22.36
CA ILE A 255 -14.97 -25.86 22.33
C ILE A 255 -16.13 -26.62 21.70
N ASP A 256 -15.87 -27.30 20.59
CA ASP A 256 -16.75 -28.33 20.07
C ASP A 256 -16.50 -29.61 20.86
N THR A 257 -17.47 -29.99 21.68
CA THR A 257 -17.35 -31.12 22.60
C THR A 257 -17.45 -32.48 21.91
N ASP A 258 -17.99 -32.55 20.69
CA ASP A 258 -18.08 -33.78 19.89
C ASP A 258 -16.84 -33.98 19.03
N LEU A 259 -16.35 -32.91 18.39
CA LEU A 259 -15.18 -32.96 17.51
C LEU A 259 -13.85 -32.79 18.26
N ILE A 260 -13.89 -32.34 19.52
CA ILE A 260 -12.70 -32.00 20.32
C ILE A 260 -11.84 -30.95 19.59
N GLU A 261 -12.51 -30.02 18.89
CA GLU A 261 -11.89 -28.88 18.24
C GLU A 261 -12.06 -27.63 19.12
N GLU A 262 -11.01 -26.80 19.18
CA GLU A 262 -11.02 -25.54 19.93
C GLU A 262 -10.81 -24.36 18.98
N LYS A 263 -11.74 -23.42 19.00
CA LYS A 263 -11.63 -22.13 18.33
C LYS A 263 -11.44 -21.03 19.36
N ILE A 264 -10.42 -20.19 19.13
CA ILE A 264 -10.04 -19.12 20.04
C ILE A 264 -10.41 -17.76 19.43
N TYR A 265 -11.19 -16.98 20.16
CA TYR A 265 -11.51 -15.59 19.85
C TYR A 265 -10.62 -14.67 20.69
N CYS A 266 -9.67 -14.00 20.05
CA CYS A 266 -8.86 -12.94 20.67
C CYS A 266 -9.48 -11.58 20.36
N ILE A 267 -9.70 -10.76 21.38
CA ILE A 267 -10.37 -9.47 21.27
C ILE A 267 -9.56 -8.43 22.02
N VAL A 268 -9.20 -7.33 21.36
CA VAL A 268 -8.66 -6.15 22.03
C VAL A 268 -9.81 -5.34 22.63
N VAL A 269 -9.63 -4.89 23.86
CA VAL A 269 -10.57 -4.04 24.58
C VAL A 269 -9.85 -2.78 25.04
N CYS A 270 -10.42 -1.63 24.70
CA CYS A 270 -9.98 -0.33 25.21
C CYS A 270 -11.11 0.25 26.08
N SER A 271 -10.84 0.54 27.35
CA SER A 271 -11.85 0.93 28.34
C SER A 271 -11.44 2.18 29.12
N PHE A 272 -12.43 3.02 29.41
CA PHE A 272 -12.32 4.13 30.36
C PHE A 272 -13.61 4.18 31.16
N GLY A 273 -13.50 4.20 32.50
CA GLY A 273 -14.67 4.14 33.37
C GLY A 273 -15.57 2.93 33.06
N LEU A 274 -16.79 3.18 32.57
CA LEU A 274 -17.78 2.17 32.19
C LEU A 274 -17.91 1.97 30.68
N THR A 275 -17.29 2.83 29.86
CA THR A 275 -17.31 2.68 28.41
C THR A 275 -16.17 1.78 27.97
N SER A 276 -16.48 0.83 27.12
CA SER A 276 -15.49 -0.07 26.52
C SER A 276 -15.74 -0.16 25.03
N ILE A 277 -14.65 -0.20 24.26
CA ILE A 277 -14.70 -0.53 22.84
C ILE A 277 -13.95 -1.84 22.61
N ALA A 278 -14.41 -2.65 21.67
CA ALA A 278 -13.82 -3.94 21.36
C ALA A 278 -13.62 -4.13 19.85
N MET A 279 -12.55 -4.85 19.50
CA MET A 279 -12.28 -5.28 18.13
C MET A 279 -11.63 -6.67 18.11
N PRO A 280 -12.08 -7.59 17.23
CA PRO A 280 -11.44 -8.89 17.11
C PRO A 280 -10.05 -8.77 16.48
N ILE A 281 -9.13 -9.60 16.96
CA ILE A 281 -7.73 -9.61 16.50
C ILE A 281 -7.24 -11.04 16.32
N GLN A 282 -6.21 -11.19 15.48
CA GLN A 282 -5.36 -12.36 15.43
C GLN A 282 -4.01 -11.99 16.02
N LYS A 283 -3.54 -12.79 16.97
CA LYS A 283 -2.22 -12.65 17.59
C LYS A 283 -1.30 -13.74 17.04
N ASP A 284 -0.32 -13.34 16.25
CA ASP A 284 0.81 -14.18 15.86
C ASP A 284 2.01 -13.90 16.79
N ALA A 285 3.07 -14.71 16.73
CA ALA A 285 4.21 -14.61 17.65
C ALA A 285 4.81 -13.19 17.78
N ASP A 286 4.88 -12.46 16.66
CA ASP A 286 5.54 -11.15 16.58
C ASP A 286 4.62 -10.02 16.08
N SER A 287 3.34 -10.28 15.77
CA SER A 287 2.45 -9.25 15.24
C SER A 287 0.98 -9.44 15.60
N ILE A 288 0.26 -8.33 15.76
CA ILE A 288 -1.20 -8.31 15.93
C ILE A 288 -1.83 -7.83 14.62
N SER A 289 -2.81 -8.59 14.13
CA SER A 289 -3.61 -8.25 12.95
C SER A 289 -5.06 -8.00 13.37
N LEU A 290 -5.65 -6.89 12.93
CA LEU A 290 -7.09 -6.68 13.11
C LEU A 290 -7.89 -7.67 12.25
N LEU A 291 -8.99 -8.16 12.78
CA LEU A 291 -9.95 -9.00 12.07
C LEU A 291 -11.24 -8.20 11.79
N PRO A 292 -11.94 -8.50 10.68
CA PRO A 292 -13.23 -7.88 10.42
C PRO A 292 -14.26 -8.30 11.48
N ILE A 293 -15.12 -7.36 11.87
CA ILE A 293 -16.29 -7.67 12.71
C ILE A 293 -17.39 -8.20 11.79
N ASP A 294 -17.91 -9.39 12.10
CA ASP A 294 -19.01 -10.01 11.35
C ASP A 294 -20.18 -9.03 11.16
N GLU A 295 -20.78 -9.04 9.96
CA GLU A 295 -21.88 -8.15 9.59
C GLU A 295 -23.16 -8.42 10.39
N GLN A 296 -23.28 -9.57 11.05
CA GLN A 296 -24.40 -9.94 11.91
C GLN A 296 -24.19 -9.56 13.38
N VAL A 297 -23.01 -9.09 13.77
CA VAL A 297 -22.71 -8.66 15.13
C VAL A 297 -23.21 -7.23 15.35
N PRO A 298 -24.07 -6.97 16.35
CA PRO A 298 -24.48 -5.62 16.72
C PRO A 298 -23.28 -4.74 17.04
N ARG A 299 -23.30 -3.45 16.66
CA ARG A 299 -22.19 -2.54 16.99
C ARG A 299 -22.33 -1.89 18.36
N LEU A 300 -23.52 -1.94 18.96
CA LEU A 300 -23.80 -1.37 20.27
C LEU A 300 -24.25 -2.45 21.26
N PHE A 301 -23.68 -2.39 22.47
CA PHE A 301 -23.98 -3.28 23.59
C PHE A 301 -24.34 -2.45 24.83
N CYS A 302 -25.35 -2.91 25.56
CA CYS A 302 -25.71 -2.41 26.88
C CYS A 302 -25.73 -3.63 27.82
N ASP A 303 -24.53 -4.06 28.23
CA ASP A 303 -24.18 -5.42 28.69
C ASP A 303 -24.40 -6.50 27.62
N PHE A 304 -25.60 -6.55 27.07
CA PHE A 304 -26.05 -7.46 26.03
C PHE A 304 -26.17 -6.73 24.68
N PRO A 305 -26.09 -7.45 23.55
CA PRO A 305 -26.20 -6.85 22.23
C PRO A 305 -27.53 -6.11 22.03
N LEU A 306 -27.47 -4.92 21.45
CA LEU A 306 -28.65 -4.21 20.94
C LEU A 306 -28.93 -4.68 19.51
N VAL A 307 -29.63 -5.81 19.39
CA VAL A 307 -29.94 -6.47 18.11
C VAL A 307 -30.75 -5.53 17.21
N GLY A 308 -30.26 -5.23 16.01
CA GLY A 308 -30.76 -4.14 15.16
C GLY A 308 -29.70 -3.06 14.85
N THR A 309 -28.61 -3.03 15.63
CA THR A 309 -27.49 -2.10 15.45
C THR A 309 -26.34 -2.68 14.62
N GLU A 310 -26.54 -3.77 13.89
CA GLU A 310 -25.52 -4.43 13.05
C GLU A 310 -25.05 -3.50 11.92
N LYS A 311 -25.98 -2.72 11.36
CA LYS A 311 -25.74 -1.73 10.30
C LYS A 311 -25.46 -0.32 10.84
N PHE A 312 -25.21 -0.18 12.14
CA PHE A 312 -24.71 1.06 12.71
C PHE A 312 -23.22 1.19 12.36
N HIS A 313 -22.90 1.93 11.30
CA HIS A 313 -21.61 1.90 10.60
C HIS A 313 -20.43 2.54 11.37
N VAL A 314 -20.08 1.98 12.52
CA VAL A 314 -18.83 2.25 13.25
C VAL A 314 -17.89 1.04 13.15
N PRO A 315 -16.57 1.26 13.09
CA PRO A 315 -15.59 0.20 12.84
C PRO A 315 -15.25 -0.66 14.08
N ILE A 316 -15.96 -0.43 15.20
CA ILE A 316 -15.69 -1.03 16.51
C ILE A 316 -17.01 -1.42 17.18
N ILE A 317 -16.95 -2.32 18.16
CA ILE A 317 -18.09 -2.62 19.03
C ILE A 317 -18.00 -1.71 20.26
N ILE A 318 -19.10 -1.07 20.64
CA ILE A 318 -19.16 -0.15 21.78
C ILE A 318 -20.07 -0.76 22.85
N ASN A 319 -19.57 -0.89 24.07
CA ASN A 319 -20.35 -1.31 25.23
C ASN A 319 -20.35 -0.23 26.31
N ASN A 320 -21.53 0.06 26.84
CA ASN A 320 -21.68 0.78 28.10
C ASN A 320 -22.97 0.34 28.83
N PRO A 321 -22.90 -0.11 30.09
CA PRO A 321 -24.08 -0.53 30.86
C PRO A 321 -25.11 0.59 31.13
N ASN A 322 -24.69 1.85 31.02
CA ASN A 322 -25.53 3.04 31.27
C ASN A 322 -26.16 3.60 29.98
N PHE A 323 -26.03 2.93 28.83
CA PHE A 323 -26.81 3.31 27.66
C PHE A 323 -28.32 3.29 27.99
N ASN A 324 -29.05 4.23 27.39
CA ASN A 324 -30.50 4.31 27.45
C ASN A 324 -31.06 3.80 26.10
N PRO A 325 -31.35 2.48 25.98
CA PRO A 325 -31.83 1.91 24.73
C PRO A 325 -33.28 2.31 24.42
N THR A 326 -33.68 2.08 23.17
CA THR A 326 -35.08 2.04 22.75
C THR A 326 -35.84 0.96 23.53
N ASP A 327 -37.17 1.09 23.63
CA ASP A 327 -37.99 0.06 24.29
C ASP A 327 -37.87 -1.33 23.63
N PRO A 328 -37.78 -1.47 22.28
CA PRO A 328 -37.44 -2.76 21.65
C PRO A 328 -35.98 -3.22 21.82
N ARG A 329 -35.10 -2.42 22.45
CA ARG A 329 -33.66 -2.69 22.61
C ARG A 329 -32.88 -2.91 21.31
N ASP A 330 -33.29 -2.23 20.26
CA ASP A 330 -32.70 -2.29 18.91
C ASP A 330 -31.83 -1.08 18.55
N GLY A 331 -31.63 -0.17 19.50
CA GLY A 331 -30.85 1.05 19.32
C GLY A 331 -30.79 1.89 20.59
N ILE A 332 -30.22 3.09 20.48
CA ILE A 332 -30.11 4.09 21.57
C ILE A 332 -30.58 5.45 21.06
N TYR A 333 -31.35 6.22 21.84
CA TYR A 333 -31.76 7.54 21.35
C TYR A 333 -30.56 8.49 21.25
N LEU A 334 -30.25 8.93 20.02
CA LEU A 334 -29.23 9.90 19.63
C LEU A 334 -29.85 11.07 18.83
N THR A 335 -31.15 11.30 18.99
CA THR A 335 -31.88 12.36 18.28
C THR A 335 -31.49 13.76 18.79
N SER A 336 -31.79 14.79 18.00
CA SER A 336 -31.65 16.19 18.42
C SER A 336 -33.04 16.77 18.62
N SER A 337 -33.37 17.06 19.88
CA SER A 337 -34.66 17.65 20.29
C SER A 337 -34.43 19.08 20.78
N GLU A 338 -35.36 19.99 20.48
CA GLU A 338 -35.35 21.35 21.03
C GLU A 338 -35.46 21.35 22.57
N ARG A 339 -36.11 20.34 23.14
CA ARG A 339 -36.17 20.13 24.59
C ARG A 339 -35.02 19.23 25.04
N VAL A 340 -34.35 19.65 26.10
CA VAL A 340 -33.29 18.86 26.76
C VAL A 340 -33.88 17.53 27.24
N ASN A 341 -33.24 16.43 26.87
CA ASN A 341 -33.57 15.10 27.35
C ASN A 341 -32.30 14.46 27.93
N PRO A 342 -32.16 14.41 29.27
CA PRO A 342 -30.94 13.95 29.92
C PRO A 342 -30.49 12.53 29.49
N ARG A 343 -31.42 11.65 29.12
CA ARG A 343 -31.08 10.29 28.65
C ARG A 343 -30.40 10.28 27.28
N ILE A 344 -30.81 11.20 26.41
CA ILE A 344 -30.20 11.36 25.08
C ILE A 344 -28.83 12.01 25.23
N ASP A 345 -28.71 13.02 26.09
CA ASP A 345 -27.44 13.69 26.35
C ASP A 345 -26.41 12.72 26.96
N GLU A 346 -26.85 11.83 27.87
CA GLU A 346 -26.04 10.75 28.43
C GLU A 346 -25.56 9.78 27.34
N ASN A 347 -26.44 9.33 26.44
CA ASN A 347 -26.05 8.50 25.29
C ASN A 347 -25.02 9.20 24.38
N LYS A 348 -25.24 10.48 24.06
CA LYS A 348 -24.30 11.29 23.25
C LYS A 348 -22.95 11.47 23.96
N SER A 349 -22.95 11.61 25.28
CA SER A 349 -21.73 11.66 26.10
C SER A 349 -20.95 10.35 26.01
N ILE A 350 -21.62 9.21 26.17
CA ILE A 350 -21.00 7.88 26.04
C ILE A 350 -20.41 7.69 24.63
N MET A 351 -21.10 8.13 23.58
CA MET A 351 -20.58 8.06 22.21
C MET A 351 -19.31 8.90 22.02
N ASN A 352 -19.22 10.08 22.66
CA ASN A 352 -18.01 10.90 22.63
C ASN A 352 -16.84 10.26 23.40
N GLU A 353 -17.13 9.57 24.50
CA GLU A 353 -16.15 8.78 25.25
C GLU A 353 -15.64 7.61 24.40
N ALA A 354 -16.55 6.87 23.74
CA ALA A 354 -16.20 5.78 22.82
C ALA A 354 -15.34 6.28 21.63
N LYS A 355 -15.65 7.45 21.07
CA LYS A 355 -14.81 8.11 20.06
C LYS A 355 -13.39 8.40 20.59
N SER A 356 -13.29 8.86 21.83
CA SER A 356 -12.00 9.14 22.47
C SER A 356 -11.19 7.85 22.67
N LEU A 357 -11.84 6.76 23.09
CA LEU A 357 -11.22 5.44 23.18
C LEU A 357 -10.78 4.91 21.82
N TYR A 358 -11.59 5.13 20.78
CA TYR A 358 -11.25 4.76 19.40
C TYR A 358 -9.97 5.47 18.94
N PHE A 359 -9.84 6.76 19.22
CA PHE A 359 -8.64 7.52 18.92
C PHE A 359 -7.38 6.98 19.59
N LYS A 360 -7.49 6.54 20.84
CA LYS A 360 -6.37 5.93 21.57
C LYS A 360 -6.00 4.56 21.03
N LEU A 361 -7.00 3.72 20.73
CA LEU A 361 -6.77 2.41 20.11
C LEU A 361 -6.10 2.58 18.74
N LEU A 362 -6.56 3.54 17.94
CA LEU A 362 -5.99 3.85 16.64
C LEU A 362 -4.52 4.29 16.73
N ASP A 363 -4.20 5.25 17.61
CA ASP A 363 -2.81 5.70 17.81
C ASP A 363 -1.91 4.57 18.30
N PHE A 364 -2.44 3.75 19.22
CA PHE A 364 -1.72 2.58 19.74
C PHE A 364 -1.44 1.55 18.64
N ALA A 365 -2.45 1.21 17.84
CA ALA A 365 -2.32 0.20 16.78
C ALA A 365 -1.35 0.64 15.69
N VAL A 366 -1.35 1.93 15.33
CA VAL A 366 -0.40 2.52 14.37
C VAL A 366 1.02 2.52 14.94
N THR A 367 1.20 2.99 16.17
CA THR A 367 2.53 3.05 16.84
C THR A 367 3.18 1.67 16.96
N ASN A 368 2.37 0.63 17.15
CA ASN A 368 2.83 -0.76 17.27
C ASN A 368 2.80 -1.53 15.94
N ASN A 369 2.62 -0.85 14.79
CA ASN A 369 2.60 -1.45 13.45
C ASN A 369 1.67 -2.65 13.32
N TRP A 370 0.46 -2.55 13.86
CA TRP A 370 -0.56 -3.59 13.69
C TRP A 370 -0.94 -3.73 12.21
N LYS A 371 -1.35 -4.93 11.80
CA LYS A 371 -1.79 -5.22 10.42
C LYS A 371 -3.29 -5.00 10.26
N ASN A 372 -3.72 -4.81 9.01
CA ASN A 372 -5.12 -4.59 8.62
C ASN A 372 -5.78 -3.35 9.26
N LEU A 373 -5.01 -2.28 9.50
CA LEU A 373 -5.52 -1.03 10.08
C LEU A 373 -6.63 -0.38 9.23
N HIS A 374 -6.68 -0.66 7.93
CA HIS A 374 -7.75 -0.23 7.04
C HIS A 374 -9.16 -0.63 7.55
N LEU A 375 -9.27 -1.68 8.39
CA LEU A 375 -10.54 -2.08 9.00
C LEU A 375 -11.10 -1.01 9.95
N LEU A 376 -10.23 -0.24 10.61
CA LEU A 376 -10.62 0.90 11.45
C LEU A 376 -11.13 2.08 10.62
N ALA A 377 -10.88 2.12 9.31
CA ALA A 377 -11.39 3.16 8.42
C ALA A 377 -12.83 2.92 7.95
N GLN A 378 -13.45 1.80 8.34
CA GLN A 378 -14.81 1.41 7.91
C GLN A 378 -15.92 2.21 8.62
N ILE A 379 -15.89 3.53 8.49
CA ILE A 379 -16.91 4.45 9.01
C ILE A 379 -17.72 5.08 7.88
N LYS A 380 -19.04 4.97 7.96
CA LYS A 380 -19.97 5.53 6.96
C LYS A 380 -21.04 6.35 7.63
N SER A 381 -21.63 7.27 6.86
CA SER A 381 -22.90 7.88 7.26
C SER A 381 -23.96 6.80 7.33
N ILE A 382 -24.92 6.98 8.22
CA ILE A 382 -26.05 6.08 8.33
C ILE A 382 -26.90 6.26 7.06
N SER A 383 -27.05 5.19 6.29
CA SER A 383 -27.87 5.14 5.07
C SER A 383 -29.31 4.68 5.32
N GLU A 384 -29.57 4.10 6.50
CA GLU A 384 -30.89 3.66 6.92
C GLU A 384 -31.55 4.75 7.78
N ASP A 385 -32.85 4.97 7.60
CA ASP A 385 -33.62 5.91 8.42
C ASP A 385 -33.88 5.28 9.80
N TYR A 386 -32.88 5.31 10.67
CA TYR A 386 -33.10 4.98 12.08
C TYR A 386 -33.90 6.10 12.74
N ASP A 387 -35.12 5.81 13.18
CA ASP A 387 -35.97 6.74 13.93
C ASP A 387 -35.32 7.25 15.23
N TRP A 388 -34.28 6.55 15.71
CA TRP A 388 -33.58 6.86 16.95
C TRP A 388 -32.26 7.63 16.76
N VAL A 389 -31.79 7.91 15.53
CA VAL A 389 -30.56 8.70 15.29
C VAL A 389 -30.83 9.97 14.50
N ASP A 390 -30.30 11.09 14.96
CA ASP A 390 -30.12 12.26 14.09
C ASP A 390 -28.84 12.11 13.25
N ASN A 391 -29.01 11.83 11.96
CA ASN A 391 -27.89 11.62 11.03
C ASN A 391 -26.99 12.86 10.92
N ASN A 392 -27.53 14.08 11.05
CA ASN A 392 -26.71 15.29 11.00
C ASN A 392 -25.78 15.39 12.21
N TRP A 393 -26.31 15.11 13.40
CA TRP A 393 -25.50 15.03 14.62
C TRP A 393 -24.45 13.91 14.50
N PHE A 394 -24.84 12.71 14.05
CA PHE A 394 -23.90 11.60 13.91
C PHE A 394 -22.77 11.90 12.93
N ILE A 395 -23.10 12.49 11.76
CA ILE A 395 -22.09 12.89 10.77
C ILE A 395 -21.15 13.94 11.37
N LYS A 396 -21.70 14.98 12.00
CA LYS A 396 -20.93 16.11 12.52
C LYS A 396 -20.05 15.74 13.71
N ASP A 397 -20.58 15.01 14.68
CA ASP A 397 -19.95 14.81 16.00
C ASP A 397 -19.18 13.47 16.11
N VAL A 398 -19.49 12.49 15.25
CA VAL A 398 -18.85 11.17 15.25
C VAL A 398 -18.07 10.92 13.97
N VAL A 399 -18.72 10.96 12.80
CA VAL A 399 -18.09 10.56 11.53
C VAL A 399 -17.00 11.53 11.08
N ASN A 400 -17.28 12.83 11.06
CA ASN A 400 -16.33 13.83 10.57
C ASN A 400 -15.06 13.90 11.43
N PRO A 401 -15.11 13.96 12.77
CA PRO A 401 -13.90 13.96 13.59
C PRO A 401 -13.07 12.68 13.44
N ILE A 402 -13.73 11.53 13.26
CA ILE A 402 -13.04 10.26 13.00
C ILE A 402 -12.36 10.30 11.63
N ARG A 403 -13.07 10.73 10.58
CA ARG A 403 -12.50 10.87 9.23
C ARG A 403 -11.32 11.82 9.20
N GLU A 404 -11.44 12.98 9.84
CA GLU A 404 -10.38 13.98 9.93
C GLU A 404 -9.10 13.36 10.51
N LYS A 405 -9.21 12.64 11.64
CA LYS A 405 -8.04 11.93 12.19
C LYS A 405 -7.49 10.86 11.24
N LEU A 406 -8.36 10.10 10.58
CA LEU A 406 -7.96 9.02 9.66
C LEU A 406 -7.26 9.53 8.39
N LEU A 407 -7.50 10.78 7.99
CA LEU A 407 -6.82 11.39 6.84
C LEU A 407 -5.32 11.59 7.08
N HIS A 408 -4.94 11.94 8.32
CA HIS A 408 -3.56 12.29 8.65
C HIS A 408 -2.74 11.14 9.25
N ILE A 409 -3.39 10.11 9.79
CA ILE A 409 -2.70 9.01 10.43
C ILE A 409 -2.23 7.94 9.41
N PRO A 410 -1.06 7.29 9.61
CA PRO A 410 -0.62 6.18 8.77
C PRO A 410 -1.51 4.92 8.92
N ILE A 411 -2.54 4.81 8.08
CA ILE A 411 -3.52 3.72 8.13
C ILE A 411 -3.54 2.85 6.88
N VAL A 412 -3.03 3.36 5.76
CA VAL A 412 -3.02 2.67 4.47
C VAL A 412 -1.74 1.85 4.40
N THR A 413 -1.86 0.53 4.37
CA THR A 413 -0.73 -0.32 3.97
C THR A 413 -0.50 -0.14 2.48
N ASN A 414 0.67 0.36 2.09
CA ASN A 414 0.98 0.55 0.69
C ASN A 414 1.45 -0.74 0.01
N ALA A 415 1.62 -0.71 -1.32
CA ALA A 415 2.03 -1.89 -2.08
C ALA A 415 3.43 -2.43 -1.70
N ASP A 416 4.29 -1.58 -1.12
CA ASP A 416 5.60 -1.96 -0.58
C ASP A 416 5.54 -2.53 0.85
N GLY A 417 4.36 -2.53 1.48
CA GLY A 417 4.12 -3.09 2.83
C GLY A 417 4.35 -2.10 3.98
N SER A 418 4.59 -0.83 3.71
CA SER A 418 4.73 0.24 4.72
C SER A 418 3.42 1.00 4.95
N LEU A 419 3.25 1.55 6.15
CA LEU A 419 2.07 2.34 6.50
C LEU A 419 2.22 3.79 6.05
N ILE A 420 1.22 4.30 5.33
CA ILE A 420 1.15 5.69 4.87
C ILE A 420 -0.20 6.33 5.21
N SER A 421 -0.22 7.65 5.31
CA SER A 421 -1.42 8.45 5.50
C SER A 421 -2.15 8.72 4.19
N ILE A 422 -3.42 9.12 4.25
CA ILE A 422 -4.18 9.52 3.06
C ILE A 422 -3.71 10.89 2.57
N LEU A 423 -3.51 11.83 3.49
CA LEU A 423 -2.98 13.17 3.25
C LEU A 423 -1.60 13.33 3.91
N ASN A 424 -0.74 14.14 3.30
CA ASN A 424 0.54 14.51 3.91
C ASN A 424 0.37 15.70 4.87
N GLU A 425 1.46 16.13 5.50
CA GLU A 425 1.49 17.29 6.41
C GLU A 425 1.11 18.62 5.74
N GLU A 426 1.14 18.69 4.40
CA GLU A 426 0.78 19.87 3.61
C GLU A 426 -0.68 19.85 3.10
N GLU A 427 -1.54 18.97 3.63
CA GLU A 427 -2.92 18.79 3.18
C GLU A 427 -3.06 18.33 1.72
N LYS A 428 -1.99 17.76 1.14
CA LYS A 428 -1.99 17.21 -0.21
C LYS A 428 -2.23 15.70 -0.17
N ILE A 429 -2.85 15.20 -1.23
CA ILE A 429 -3.03 13.77 -1.46
C ILE A 429 -1.67 13.08 -1.33
N HIS A 430 -1.58 12.12 -0.41
CA HIS A 430 -0.43 11.26 -0.22
C HIS A 430 -0.69 9.88 -0.83
N SER A 431 -1.86 9.29 -0.55
CA SER A 431 -2.29 7.99 -1.09
C SER A 431 -3.27 8.13 -2.27
N TRP A 432 -3.08 7.31 -3.31
CA TRP A 432 -3.93 7.25 -4.49
C TRP A 432 -4.70 5.92 -4.57
N PHE A 433 -6.02 5.99 -4.61
CA PHE A 433 -6.90 4.83 -4.63
C PHE A 433 -7.52 4.61 -6.02
N PRO A 434 -7.35 3.42 -6.63
CA PRO A 434 -8.00 3.10 -7.90
C PRO A 434 -9.51 3.32 -7.87
N ASN A 435 -10.01 4.14 -8.79
CA ASN A 435 -11.40 4.57 -8.80
C ASN A 435 -12.01 4.45 -10.20
N SER A 436 -12.80 3.41 -10.41
CA SER A 436 -13.62 3.16 -11.61
C SER A 436 -14.88 2.39 -11.20
N GLY A 437 -15.94 2.45 -12.02
CA GLY A 437 -17.15 1.64 -11.82
C GLY A 437 -16.90 0.13 -11.97
N SER A 438 -15.96 -0.28 -12.83
CA SER A 438 -15.62 -1.69 -13.04
C SER A 438 -14.50 -2.14 -12.08
N ARG A 439 -14.67 -3.33 -11.50
CA ARG A 439 -13.64 -3.98 -10.69
C ARG A 439 -12.42 -4.36 -11.51
N GLU A 440 -12.60 -4.85 -12.74
CA GLU A 440 -11.49 -5.18 -13.63
C GLU A 440 -10.64 -3.92 -13.91
N VAL A 441 -11.29 -2.81 -14.24
CA VAL A 441 -10.60 -1.53 -14.51
C VAL A 441 -9.85 -1.03 -13.28
N ARG A 442 -10.41 -1.15 -12.07
CA ARG A 442 -9.71 -0.79 -10.82
C ARG A 442 -8.43 -1.61 -10.62
N ASN A 443 -8.49 -2.92 -10.86
CA ASN A 443 -7.33 -3.79 -10.72
C ASN A 443 -6.24 -3.44 -11.73
N GLU A 444 -6.61 -3.12 -12.97
CA GLU A 444 -5.65 -2.74 -14.01
C GLU A 444 -5.03 -1.35 -13.77
N ILE A 445 -5.82 -0.38 -13.28
CA ILE A 445 -5.29 0.91 -12.81
C ILE A 445 -4.21 0.67 -11.76
N TRP A 446 -4.48 -0.21 -10.79
CA TRP A 446 -3.53 -0.55 -9.75
C TRP A 446 -2.27 -1.20 -10.32
N GLU A 447 -2.40 -2.21 -11.19
CA GLU A 447 -1.27 -2.93 -11.78
C GLU A 447 -0.33 -1.99 -12.54
N ILE A 448 -0.89 -1.13 -13.39
CA ILE A 448 -0.13 -0.16 -14.18
C ILE A 448 0.57 0.85 -13.25
N SER A 449 -0.15 1.35 -12.24
CA SER A 449 0.39 2.35 -11.33
C SER A 449 1.47 1.78 -10.38
N ASN A 450 1.40 0.48 -10.09
CA ASN A 450 2.35 -0.22 -9.21
C ASN A 450 3.78 -0.21 -9.75
N TYR A 451 3.96 -0.16 -11.08
CA TYR A 451 5.28 0.00 -11.69
C TYR A 451 5.87 1.41 -11.52
N TRP A 452 5.04 2.40 -11.18
CA TRP A 452 5.43 3.81 -11.09
C TRP A 452 5.58 4.26 -9.63
N PHE A 453 4.52 4.14 -8.82
CA PHE A 453 4.51 4.66 -7.43
C PHE A 453 3.89 3.66 -6.43
N PRO A 454 4.47 2.46 -6.26
CA PRO A 454 3.93 1.45 -5.34
C PRO A 454 3.82 1.98 -3.90
N TYR A 455 4.77 2.82 -3.49
CA TYR A 455 4.81 3.50 -2.20
C TYR A 455 3.64 4.46 -1.91
N ARG A 456 2.79 4.79 -2.90
CA ARG A 456 1.60 5.66 -2.74
C ARG A 456 0.28 4.95 -3.05
N LEU A 457 0.32 3.68 -3.38
CA LEU A 457 -0.87 2.88 -3.70
C LEU A 457 -1.22 1.98 -2.51
N PRO A 458 -2.50 1.73 -2.23
CA PRO A 458 -2.90 0.74 -1.23
C PRO A 458 -2.42 -0.65 -1.66
N GLN A 459 -2.31 -1.59 -0.72
CA GLN A 459 -2.11 -2.99 -1.03
C GLN A 459 -3.28 -3.54 -1.90
N PHE A 460 -2.97 -4.48 -2.80
CA PHE A 460 -3.94 -5.00 -3.78
C PHE A 460 -5.22 -5.57 -3.16
N SER A 461 -5.11 -6.25 -2.00
CA SER A 461 -6.26 -6.83 -1.28
C SER A 461 -7.27 -5.78 -0.82
N ASP A 462 -6.84 -4.53 -0.63
CA ASP A 462 -7.61 -3.51 0.09
C ASP A 462 -8.31 -2.54 -0.88
N ILE A 463 -8.06 -2.66 -2.19
CA ILE A 463 -8.60 -1.77 -3.23
C ILE A 463 -10.12 -1.63 -3.12
N GLU A 464 -10.82 -2.75 -2.97
CA GLU A 464 -12.29 -2.78 -2.90
C GLU A 464 -12.84 -2.10 -1.65
N LEU A 465 -12.13 -2.21 -0.52
CA LEU A 465 -12.52 -1.56 0.72
C LEU A 465 -12.39 -0.05 0.59
N TRP A 466 -11.26 0.44 0.10
CA TRP A 466 -11.02 1.86 -0.11
C TRP A 466 -11.97 2.46 -1.15
N TYR A 467 -12.26 1.72 -2.23
CA TYR A 467 -13.26 2.12 -3.22
C TYR A 467 -14.67 2.22 -2.61
N ARG A 468 -15.05 1.33 -1.70
CA ARG A 468 -16.35 1.41 -0.99
C ARG A 468 -16.44 2.59 -0.02
N LEU A 469 -15.31 3.10 0.49
CA LEU A 469 -15.26 4.27 1.36
C LEU A 469 -15.38 5.58 0.57
N ASN A 470 -14.68 5.70 -0.55
CA ASN A 470 -14.77 6.79 -1.53
C ASN A 470 -14.90 8.20 -0.91
N TRP A 471 -14.03 8.53 0.05
CA TRP A 471 -14.04 9.85 0.69
C TRP A 471 -13.69 10.94 -0.31
N LYS A 472 -14.27 12.13 -0.17
CA LYS A 472 -14.07 13.23 -1.14
C LYS A 472 -12.64 13.75 -1.10
N GLU A 473 -12.04 13.69 0.07
CA GLU A 473 -10.70 14.15 0.42
C GLU A 473 -9.62 13.15 -0.02
N SER A 474 -10.00 11.90 -0.29
CA SER A 474 -9.07 10.85 -0.72
C SER A 474 -8.64 11.01 -2.19
N GLY A 475 -7.39 10.67 -2.49
CA GLY A 475 -6.87 10.72 -3.85
C GLY A 475 -7.54 9.70 -4.76
N LYS A 476 -8.33 10.16 -5.73
CA LYS A 476 -9.01 9.27 -6.70
C LYS A 476 -8.13 9.05 -7.91
N LEU A 477 -7.66 7.82 -8.07
CA LEU A 477 -6.86 7.41 -9.22
C LEU A 477 -7.78 6.87 -10.31
N THR A 478 -8.24 7.76 -11.17
CA THR A 478 -8.99 7.42 -12.39
C THR A 478 -8.03 7.26 -13.57
N VAL A 479 -8.52 6.72 -14.68
CA VAL A 479 -7.77 6.67 -15.95
C VAL A 479 -7.38 8.09 -16.40
N GLU A 480 -8.28 9.07 -16.25
CA GLU A 480 -7.98 10.48 -16.54
C GLU A 480 -6.85 11.02 -15.64
N GLN A 481 -6.85 10.70 -14.35
CA GLN A 481 -5.81 11.15 -13.43
C GLN A 481 -4.43 10.56 -13.79
N LEU A 482 -4.38 9.30 -14.24
CA LEU A 482 -3.17 8.71 -14.80
C LEU A 482 -2.71 9.42 -16.07
N ALA A 483 -3.64 9.77 -16.97
CA ALA A 483 -3.32 10.53 -18.18
C ALA A 483 -2.72 11.91 -17.85
N ILE A 484 -3.23 12.58 -16.83
CA ILE A 484 -2.67 13.84 -16.31
C ILE A 484 -1.22 13.63 -15.84
N PHE A 485 -0.93 12.56 -15.09
CA PHE A 485 0.43 12.28 -14.64
C PHE A 485 1.39 12.01 -15.80
N VAL A 486 0.95 11.29 -16.83
CA VAL A 486 1.74 11.05 -18.05
C VAL A 486 2.02 12.37 -18.79
N ASP A 487 1.01 13.23 -18.97
CA ASP A 487 1.17 14.55 -19.60
C ASP A 487 2.19 15.43 -18.83
N TYR A 488 2.20 15.35 -17.50
CA TYR A 488 3.20 16.05 -16.68
C TYR A 488 4.65 15.58 -16.91
N CYS A 489 4.88 14.36 -17.43
CA CYS A 489 6.23 13.87 -17.69
C CYS A 489 6.86 14.51 -18.93
N LYS A 490 6.05 14.99 -19.90
CA LYS A 490 6.45 15.67 -21.15
C LYS A 490 7.28 14.85 -22.15
N THR A 491 8.19 14.00 -21.70
CA THR A 491 8.99 13.13 -22.56
C THR A 491 8.99 11.68 -22.08
N LEU A 492 9.33 10.78 -23.00
CA LEU A 492 9.42 9.35 -22.76
C LEU A 492 10.60 9.01 -21.82
N GLU A 493 11.70 9.76 -21.86
CA GLU A 493 12.80 9.56 -20.90
C GLU A 493 12.35 9.87 -19.46
N ASN A 494 11.67 10.99 -19.25
CA ASN A 494 11.17 11.38 -17.93
C ASN A 494 10.15 10.38 -17.35
N LEU A 495 9.40 9.70 -18.22
CA LEU A 495 8.52 8.61 -17.81
C LEU A 495 9.32 7.33 -17.50
N SER A 496 10.34 7.04 -18.31
CA SER A 496 11.26 5.90 -18.12
C SER A 496 11.95 5.90 -16.77
N GLU A 497 12.44 7.05 -16.32
CA GLU A 497 13.09 7.18 -15.00
C GLU A 497 12.17 6.82 -13.83
N LYS A 498 10.85 6.94 -14.02
CA LYS A 498 9.86 6.70 -12.97
C LYS A 498 9.27 5.29 -12.99
N ILE A 499 9.26 4.62 -14.13
CA ILE A 499 8.74 3.26 -14.29
C ILE A 499 9.85 2.26 -13.96
N LYS A 500 9.54 1.24 -13.16
CA LYS A 500 10.49 0.18 -12.78
C LYS A 500 9.92 -1.17 -13.15
N GLY A 501 10.76 -2.09 -13.64
CA GLY A 501 10.41 -3.50 -13.83
C GLY A 501 9.62 -3.85 -15.10
N ILE A 502 9.35 -2.87 -15.97
CA ILE A 502 8.73 -3.09 -17.29
C ILE A 502 9.29 -2.06 -18.29
N GLU A 503 9.43 -2.47 -19.55
CA GLU A 503 9.77 -1.56 -20.64
C GLU A 503 8.69 -0.48 -20.80
N VAL A 504 9.11 0.77 -20.93
CA VAL A 504 8.21 1.94 -20.93
C VAL A 504 7.20 1.88 -22.07
N THR A 505 7.63 1.40 -23.24
CA THR A 505 6.74 1.25 -24.39
C THR A 505 5.65 0.21 -24.14
N ASP A 506 5.97 -0.87 -23.43
CA ASP A 506 4.99 -1.90 -23.08
C ASP A 506 4.02 -1.39 -22.01
N TRP A 507 4.53 -0.65 -21.03
CA TRP A 507 3.69 0.04 -20.04
C TRP A 507 2.71 1.02 -20.70
N ILE A 508 3.18 1.84 -21.65
CA ILE A 508 2.34 2.79 -22.38
C ILE A 508 1.28 2.05 -23.21
N ASN A 509 1.63 0.95 -23.87
CA ASN A 509 0.66 0.16 -24.63
C ASN A 509 -0.42 -0.44 -23.71
N LYS A 510 -0.04 -0.98 -22.55
CA LYS A 510 -1.00 -1.42 -21.52
C LYS A 510 -1.88 -0.27 -21.03
N PHE A 511 -1.31 0.92 -20.84
CA PHE A 511 -2.07 2.12 -20.47
C PHE A 511 -3.10 2.53 -21.53
N TYR A 512 -2.77 2.45 -22.82
CA TYR A 512 -3.76 2.72 -23.87
C TYR A 512 -4.85 1.65 -23.96
N GLU A 513 -4.53 0.38 -23.72
CA GLU A 513 -5.55 -0.67 -23.59
C GLU A 513 -6.50 -0.41 -22.43
N LEU A 514 -5.98 0.07 -21.30
CA LEU A 514 -6.79 0.50 -20.15
C LEU A 514 -7.72 1.66 -20.52
N ILE A 515 -7.22 2.68 -21.23
CA ILE A 515 -8.05 3.81 -21.69
C ILE A 515 -9.21 3.32 -22.58
N LYS A 516 -8.97 2.35 -23.47
CA LYS A 516 -10.01 1.76 -24.34
C LYS A 516 -11.14 1.07 -23.57
N LYS A 517 -10.88 0.61 -22.33
CA LYS A 517 -11.89 -0.04 -21.48
C LYS A 517 -12.87 0.93 -20.81
N GLU A 518 -12.63 2.25 -20.92
CA GLU A 518 -13.58 3.28 -20.50
C GLU A 518 -14.06 4.14 -21.69
N PRO A 519 -15.04 3.66 -22.48
CA PRO A 519 -15.42 4.28 -23.76
C PRO A 519 -15.97 5.70 -23.61
N LYS A 520 -16.55 6.04 -22.45
CA LYS A 520 -17.16 7.36 -22.20
C LYS A 520 -16.11 8.47 -22.16
N ASP A 521 -14.93 8.15 -21.62
CA ASP A 521 -13.86 9.13 -21.39
C ASP A 521 -12.71 8.97 -22.39
N TYR A 522 -12.69 7.88 -23.17
CA TYR A 522 -11.68 7.57 -24.18
C TYR A 522 -11.35 8.77 -25.08
N ASP A 523 -12.33 9.26 -25.84
CA ASP A 523 -12.13 10.36 -26.80
C ASP A 523 -11.72 11.66 -26.11
N THR A 524 -12.26 11.91 -24.90
CA THR A 524 -11.93 13.10 -24.13
C THR A 524 -10.47 13.06 -23.68
N ILE A 525 -10.00 11.93 -23.16
CA ILE A 525 -8.65 11.77 -22.62
C ILE A 525 -7.61 11.89 -23.74
N ILE A 526 -7.76 11.14 -24.83
CA ILE A 526 -6.76 11.09 -25.92
C ILE A 526 -6.58 12.44 -26.64
N ASN A 527 -7.65 13.25 -26.71
CA ASN A 527 -7.64 14.54 -27.41
C ASN A 527 -7.25 15.70 -26.49
N LYS A 528 -7.54 15.59 -25.18
CA LYS A 528 -7.26 16.65 -24.21
C LYS A 528 -5.78 16.66 -23.80
N TYR A 529 -5.21 15.49 -23.52
CA TYR A 529 -3.88 15.36 -22.90
C TYR A 529 -2.78 14.99 -23.90
N ALA A 530 -1.57 15.46 -23.64
CA ALA A 530 -0.38 15.07 -24.39
C ALA A 530 0.20 13.78 -23.80
N ILE A 531 -0.27 12.62 -24.29
CA ILE A 531 0.11 11.30 -23.77
C ILE A 531 0.72 10.37 -24.82
N PHE A 532 0.79 10.78 -26.10
CA PHE A 532 1.34 9.97 -27.19
C PHE A 532 2.75 10.42 -27.57
N PRO A 533 3.77 9.56 -27.47
CA PRO A 533 5.14 9.96 -27.76
C PRO A 533 5.36 10.02 -29.27
N ASN A 534 5.98 11.10 -29.76
CA ASN A 534 6.46 11.16 -31.13
C ASN A 534 7.78 10.38 -31.31
N GLN A 535 8.33 10.33 -32.53
CA GLN A 535 9.58 9.60 -32.79
C GLN A 535 10.81 10.25 -32.13
N ASN A 536 10.69 11.46 -31.59
CA ASN A 536 11.72 12.12 -30.77
C ASN A 536 11.52 11.88 -29.26
N GLY A 537 10.50 11.09 -28.85
CA GLY A 537 10.21 10.82 -27.45
C GLY A 537 9.38 11.90 -26.75
N ASN A 538 8.96 12.97 -27.41
CA ASN A 538 8.13 14.02 -26.81
C ASN A 538 6.66 13.62 -26.82
N PHE A 539 5.99 13.74 -25.67
CA PHE A 539 4.55 13.50 -25.58
C PHE A 539 3.76 14.63 -26.25
N LYS A 540 2.84 14.23 -27.12
CA LYS A 540 1.94 15.11 -27.87
C LYS A 540 0.51 14.59 -27.83
N LYS A 541 -0.40 15.48 -28.21
CA LYS A 541 -1.82 15.14 -28.44
C LYS A 541 -1.93 14.30 -29.70
N ILE A 542 -2.86 13.34 -29.70
CA ILE A 542 -3.04 12.43 -30.85
C ILE A 542 -3.35 13.18 -32.15
N LEU A 543 -4.09 14.30 -32.08
CA LEU A 543 -4.43 15.14 -33.23
C LEU A 543 -3.21 15.72 -33.97
N HIS A 544 -2.08 15.87 -33.27
CA HIS A 544 -0.84 16.41 -33.84
C HIS A 544 0.09 15.31 -34.36
N LEU A 545 -0.31 14.04 -34.24
CA LEU A 545 0.49 12.90 -34.64
C LEU A 545 -0.12 12.20 -35.84
N LYS A 546 0.76 11.57 -36.62
CA LYS A 546 0.44 10.78 -37.80
C LYS A 546 1.16 9.43 -37.71
N LYS A 547 0.62 8.42 -38.39
CA LYS A 547 1.26 7.09 -38.48
C LYS A 547 2.30 7.08 -39.59
N ASP A 548 3.49 6.58 -39.27
CA ASP A 548 4.50 6.26 -40.28
C ASP A 548 4.11 4.95 -40.97
N LYS A 549 3.95 4.96 -42.30
CA LYS A 549 3.68 3.75 -43.08
C LYS A 549 4.85 2.73 -43.00
N GLY A 550 6.02 3.17 -42.56
CA GLY A 550 7.24 2.36 -42.41
C GLY A 550 8.14 2.39 -43.65
N ASP A 551 7.77 3.13 -44.69
CA ASP A 551 8.52 3.25 -45.95
C ASP A 551 9.35 4.53 -46.07
N ILE A 552 9.31 5.42 -45.06
CA ILE A 552 10.09 6.66 -45.00
C ILE A 552 11.54 6.34 -44.57
N PRO A 553 12.55 6.52 -45.45
CA PRO A 553 13.96 6.28 -45.11
C PRO A 553 14.46 7.17 -43.98
N ILE A 554 15.38 6.66 -43.15
CA ILE A 554 16.01 7.44 -42.06
C ILE A 554 16.70 8.70 -42.60
N ASP A 555 17.35 8.58 -43.76
CA ASP A 555 18.05 9.68 -44.44
C ASP A 555 17.10 10.85 -44.75
N PHE A 556 15.86 10.56 -45.16
CA PHE A 556 14.87 11.60 -45.49
C PHE A 556 14.40 12.34 -44.24
N LYS A 557 14.26 11.62 -43.13
CA LYS A 557 13.90 12.22 -41.84
C LYS A 557 15.02 13.13 -41.34
N ASP A 558 16.27 12.71 -41.47
CA ASP A 558 17.44 13.51 -41.08
C ASP A 558 17.59 14.78 -41.93
N ILE A 559 17.40 14.65 -43.25
CA ILE A 559 17.43 15.80 -44.17
C ILE A 559 16.32 16.79 -43.81
N LEU A 560 15.11 16.31 -43.54
CA LEU A 560 13.97 17.15 -43.13
C LEU A 560 14.22 17.87 -41.79
N ALA A 561 14.78 17.18 -40.80
CA ALA A 561 15.18 17.78 -39.53
C ALA A 561 16.23 18.88 -39.72
N LEU A 562 17.26 18.65 -40.55
CA LEU A 562 18.26 19.67 -40.89
C LEU A 562 17.66 20.84 -41.66
N LEU A 563 16.65 20.60 -42.50
CA LEU A 563 15.83 21.63 -43.15
C LEU A 563 14.86 22.30 -42.17
N GLY A 564 14.96 22.10 -40.85
CA GLY A 564 14.12 22.77 -39.85
C GLY A 564 12.65 22.34 -39.85
N ASN A 565 12.32 21.23 -40.52
CA ASN A 565 10.99 20.62 -40.49
C ASN A 565 11.15 19.15 -40.10
N ASP A 566 11.31 18.88 -38.81
CA ASP A 566 11.53 17.52 -38.33
C ASP A 566 10.25 16.69 -38.39
N ILE A 567 10.13 15.85 -39.41
CA ILE A 567 8.99 14.95 -39.57
C ILE A 567 8.83 13.98 -38.38
N ARG A 568 9.91 13.67 -37.64
CA ARG A 568 9.82 12.83 -36.43
C ARG A 568 8.97 13.47 -35.34
N ASP A 569 8.85 14.79 -35.37
CA ASP A 569 8.06 15.57 -34.42
C ASP A 569 6.55 15.38 -34.63
N GLU A 570 6.13 15.02 -35.85
CA GLU A 570 4.74 14.76 -36.25
C GLU A 570 4.40 13.26 -36.34
N LEU A 571 5.39 12.36 -36.29
CA LEU A 571 5.17 10.92 -36.39
C LEU A 571 5.07 10.27 -35.02
N LEU A 572 4.10 9.37 -34.84
CA LEU A 572 4.01 8.54 -33.64
C LEU A 572 5.24 7.63 -33.51
N HIS A 573 5.69 7.42 -32.27
CA HIS A 573 6.74 6.47 -31.94
C HIS A 573 6.41 5.05 -32.45
N LYS A 574 7.40 4.36 -33.03
CA LYS A 574 7.19 3.10 -33.78
C LYS A 574 6.70 1.93 -32.92
N SER A 575 7.07 1.92 -31.64
CA SER A 575 6.71 0.85 -30.69
C SER A 575 5.31 1.01 -30.07
N ILE A 576 4.58 2.06 -30.44
CA ILE A 576 3.24 2.32 -29.90
C ILE A 576 2.18 1.80 -30.84
N ASN A 577 1.28 0.97 -30.30
CA ASN A 577 0.18 0.37 -31.03
C ASN A 577 -1.07 1.25 -30.97
N TYR A 578 -1.20 2.14 -31.95
CA TYR A 578 -2.40 2.96 -32.14
C TYR A 578 -2.96 2.84 -33.56
N ASP A 579 -4.29 2.75 -33.66
CA ASP A 579 -5.02 2.67 -34.91
C ASP A 579 -5.38 4.08 -35.39
N PHE A 580 -4.78 4.51 -36.49
CA PHE A 580 -5.07 5.78 -37.13
C PHE A 580 -6.01 5.57 -38.31
N ASP A 581 -6.87 6.56 -38.55
CA ASP A 581 -7.59 6.65 -39.82
C ASP A 581 -6.60 6.68 -41.00
N PRO A 582 -6.96 6.09 -42.15
CA PRO A 582 -6.07 6.03 -43.33
C PRO A 582 -5.55 7.41 -43.79
N GLU A 583 -6.34 8.47 -43.59
CA GLU A 583 -6.00 9.86 -43.96
C GLU A 583 -4.87 10.44 -43.09
N ASN A 584 -4.58 9.83 -41.95
CA ASN A 584 -3.57 10.26 -40.99
C ASN A 584 -2.26 9.45 -41.12
N ILE A 585 -2.05 8.78 -42.25
CA ILE A 585 -0.83 8.02 -42.56
C ILE A 585 0.10 8.88 -43.43
N ARG A 586 1.36 9.00 -43.03
CA ARG A 586 2.42 9.59 -43.86
C ARG A 586 3.23 8.49 -44.51
N ASP A 587 3.49 8.65 -45.80
CA ASP A 587 4.28 7.73 -46.60
C ASP A 587 5.53 8.42 -47.16
N LYS A 588 6.33 7.63 -47.89
CA LYS A 588 7.52 8.14 -48.59
C LYS A 588 7.21 9.29 -49.56
N SER A 589 6.05 9.29 -50.21
CA SER A 589 5.65 10.33 -51.17
C SER A 589 5.53 11.69 -50.48
N TYR A 590 4.86 11.73 -49.32
CA TYR A 590 4.74 12.95 -48.52
C TYR A 590 6.08 13.52 -48.06
N ALA A 591 7.00 12.66 -47.59
CA ALA A 591 8.35 13.09 -47.21
C ALA A 591 9.11 13.70 -48.40
N VAL A 592 8.99 13.11 -49.58
CA VAL A 592 9.61 13.59 -50.83
C VAL A 592 9.03 14.94 -51.26
N GLU A 593 7.71 15.12 -51.21
CA GLU A 593 7.06 16.40 -51.51
C GLU A 593 7.48 17.50 -50.54
N THR A 594 7.58 17.16 -49.25
CA THR A 594 7.96 18.12 -48.20
C THR A 594 9.41 18.54 -48.34
N ILE A 595 10.34 17.60 -48.57
CA ILE A 595 11.75 17.90 -48.91
C ILE A 595 11.78 18.80 -50.14
N THR A 596 11.00 18.48 -51.18
CA THR A 596 11.01 19.25 -52.43
C THR A 596 10.55 20.69 -52.21
N SER A 597 9.49 20.88 -51.44
CA SER A 597 8.96 22.19 -51.09
C SER A 597 9.94 23.01 -50.24
N GLU A 598 10.49 22.41 -49.18
CA GLU A 598 11.39 23.11 -48.26
C GLU A 598 12.72 23.48 -48.89
N VAL A 599 13.30 22.58 -49.70
CA VAL A 599 14.52 22.87 -50.45
C VAL A 599 14.28 24.00 -51.45
N ASN A 600 13.19 23.97 -52.22
CA ASN A 600 12.88 25.03 -53.18
C ASN A 600 12.62 26.39 -52.50
N LYS A 601 11.97 26.42 -51.32
CA LYS A 601 11.80 27.67 -50.56
C LYS A 601 13.12 28.24 -50.07
N LYS A 602 13.99 27.35 -49.56
CA LYS A 602 15.24 27.75 -48.87
C LYS A 602 16.41 27.96 -49.82
N SER A 603 16.32 27.49 -51.06
CA SER A 603 17.33 27.70 -52.11
C SER A 603 17.21 29.03 -52.84
N ILE A 604 16.14 29.82 -52.60
CA ILE A 604 15.88 31.10 -53.30
C ILE A 604 16.77 32.24 -52.76
N ASP A 605 17.12 32.22 -51.47
CA ASP A 605 17.92 33.26 -50.81
C ASP A 605 19.29 32.71 -50.39
N ARG A 606 20.37 33.27 -50.98
CA ARG A 606 21.76 32.85 -50.73
C ARG A 606 22.19 33.00 -49.26
N SER A 607 21.62 33.93 -48.52
CA SER A 607 21.94 34.11 -47.09
C SER A 607 21.31 33.03 -46.21
N ILE A 608 20.16 32.49 -46.63
CA ILE A 608 19.43 31.42 -45.95
C ILE A 608 20.02 30.06 -46.34
N SER A 609 20.40 29.86 -47.61
CA SER A 609 21.05 28.64 -48.09
C SER A 609 22.30 28.29 -47.30
N LYS A 610 23.12 29.27 -46.90
CA LYS A 610 24.33 29.04 -46.08
C LYS A 610 24.01 28.40 -44.71
N LYS A 611 22.83 28.65 -44.14
CA LYS A 611 22.40 28.04 -42.86
C LYS A 611 21.96 26.58 -42.98
N TYR A 612 21.56 26.13 -44.17
CA TYR A 612 21.04 24.79 -44.43
C TYR A 612 21.98 23.95 -45.33
N ASN A 613 23.22 24.39 -45.50
CA ASN A 613 24.20 23.76 -46.39
C ASN A 613 24.44 22.27 -46.03
N GLU A 614 24.42 21.92 -44.75
CA GLU A 614 24.54 20.53 -44.30
C GLU A 614 23.39 19.64 -44.80
N ALA A 615 22.16 20.15 -44.83
CA ALA A 615 21.01 19.42 -45.36
C ALA A 615 21.13 19.18 -46.86
N PHE A 616 21.59 20.21 -47.60
CA PHE A 616 21.81 20.13 -49.05
C PHE A 616 22.94 19.16 -49.41
N LYS A 617 24.03 19.15 -48.63
CA LYS A 617 25.13 18.18 -48.78
C LYS A 617 24.66 16.74 -48.55
N LYS A 618 23.89 16.47 -47.49
CA LYS A 618 23.33 15.13 -47.24
C LYS A 618 22.39 14.70 -48.37
N LEU A 619 21.56 15.60 -48.89
CA LEU A 619 20.68 15.33 -50.02
C LEU A 619 21.46 15.04 -51.31
N LEU A 620 22.51 15.83 -51.62
CA LEU A 620 23.39 15.61 -52.77
C LEU A 620 24.16 14.29 -52.66
N PHE A 621 24.68 13.96 -51.47
CA PHE A 621 25.34 12.69 -51.22
C PHE A 621 24.38 11.53 -51.45
N TRP A 622 23.13 11.65 -50.97
CA TRP A 622 22.09 10.65 -51.20
C TRP A 622 21.72 10.53 -52.69
N PHE A 623 21.64 11.64 -53.44
CA PHE A 623 21.43 11.63 -54.90
C PHE A 623 22.55 10.92 -55.66
N ASN A 624 23.81 11.13 -55.24
CA ASN A 624 24.95 10.47 -55.86
C ASN A 624 24.98 8.97 -55.56
N LYS A 625 24.65 8.56 -54.33
CA LYS A 625 24.60 7.14 -53.93
C LYS A 625 23.43 6.37 -54.56
N ASN A 626 22.29 7.03 -54.79
CA ASN A 626 21.03 6.41 -55.23
C ASN A 626 20.48 7.05 -56.51
N THR A 627 21.30 7.16 -57.56
CA THR A 627 21.05 7.97 -58.76
C THR A 627 19.71 7.65 -59.46
N SER A 628 19.38 6.37 -59.65
CA SER A 628 18.15 5.94 -60.31
C SER A 628 16.90 6.26 -59.48
N GLN A 629 16.97 6.11 -58.16
CA GLN A 629 15.86 6.43 -57.26
C GLN A 629 15.69 7.94 -57.07
N ALA A 630 16.79 8.69 -57.03
CA ALA A 630 16.77 10.15 -56.94
C ALA A 630 16.10 10.79 -58.16
N ALA A 631 16.41 10.30 -59.38
CA ALA A 631 15.78 10.78 -60.60
C ALA A 631 14.26 10.49 -60.66
N TYR A 632 13.82 9.39 -60.05
CA TYR A 632 12.41 9.01 -59.98
C TYR A 632 11.64 9.78 -58.89
N LEU A 633 12.20 9.87 -57.68
CA LEU A 633 11.54 10.47 -56.52
C LEU A 633 11.64 12.00 -56.53
N PHE A 634 12.75 12.58 -56.97
CA PHE A 634 13.01 14.02 -56.96
C PHE A 634 13.26 14.57 -58.38
N PRO A 635 12.33 14.40 -59.35
CA PRO A 635 12.61 14.68 -60.75
C PRO A 635 12.97 16.14 -61.04
N THR A 636 12.39 17.10 -60.30
CA THR A 636 12.68 18.54 -60.43
C THR A 636 13.99 18.92 -59.75
N LEU A 637 14.19 18.49 -58.50
CA LEU A 637 15.40 18.76 -57.72
C LEU A 637 16.65 18.09 -58.28
N PHE A 638 16.51 16.88 -58.82
CA PHE A 638 17.62 16.15 -59.43
C PHE A 638 18.08 16.81 -60.75
N LYS A 639 17.15 17.36 -61.55
CA LYS A 639 17.46 18.19 -62.72
C LYS A 639 18.16 19.50 -62.31
N ASN A 640 17.69 20.10 -61.22
CA ASN A 640 18.22 21.35 -60.69
C ASN A 640 19.26 21.17 -59.59
N LYS A 641 20.00 20.04 -59.58
CA LYS A 641 20.99 19.73 -58.55
C LYS A 641 22.07 20.81 -58.40
N HIS A 642 22.33 21.59 -59.44
CA HIS A 642 23.26 22.73 -59.45
C HIS A 642 22.88 23.81 -58.41
N LEU A 643 21.60 23.93 -58.03
CA LEU A 643 21.11 24.89 -57.03
C LEU A 643 21.46 24.49 -55.58
N LEU A 644 21.91 23.26 -55.37
CA LEU A 644 22.29 22.72 -54.06
C LEU A 644 23.79 22.87 -53.77
N TYR A 645 24.57 23.33 -54.74
CA TYR A 645 26.00 23.56 -54.57
C TYR A 645 26.27 25.00 -54.13
N ASP A 646 27.27 25.18 -53.27
CA ASP A 646 27.85 26.49 -52.98
C ASP A 646 28.97 26.77 -54.00
N ASP A 647 28.87 27.88 -54.74
CA ASP A 647 29.83 28.27 -55.77
C ASP A 647 31.26 28.43 -55.19
N GLU A 648 31.39 28.89 -53.94
CA GLU A 648 32.68 29.03 -53.24
C GLU A 648 33.29 27.66 -52.89
N GLU A 649 32.46 26.69 -52.50
CA GLU A 649 32.88 25.35 -52.10
C GLU A 649 33.18 24.45 -53.31
N ILE A 650 32.52 24.68 -54.46
CA ILE A 650 32.93 24.08 -55.74
C ILE A 650 34.35 24.53 -56.09
N ILE A 651 34.66 25.82 -55.97
CA ILE A 651 36.00 26.34 -56.28
C ILE A 651 37.04 25.75 -55.32
N GLU A 652 36.73 25.66 -54.02
CA GLU A 652 37.64 25.05 -53.04
C GLU A 652 37.86 23.55 -53.29
N ASN A 653 36.81 22.80 -53.67
CA ASN A 653 36.93 21.38 -54.02
C ASN A 653 37.65 21.15 -55.36
N ILE A 654 37.49 22.06 -56.33
CA ILE A 654 38.27 22.04 -57.57
C ILE A 654 39.74 22.30 -57.24
N ASN A 655 40.06 23.28 -56.39
CA ASN A 655 41.42 23.55 -55.95
C ASN A 655 42.02 22.36 -55.19
N LYS A 656 41.29 21.72 -54.28
CA LYS A 656 41.75 20.51 -53.58
C LYS A 656 41.92 19.32 -54.53
N ALA A 657 41.06 19.18 -55.54
CA ALA A 657 41.19 18.14 -56.56
C ALA A 657 42.37 18.41 -57.50
N GLU A 658 42.66 19.68 -57.82
CA GLU A 658 43.86 20.11 -58.53
C GLU A 658 45.11 19.90 -57.68
N GLU A 659 45.13 20.27 -56.41
CA GLU A 659 46.24 19.98 -55.47
C GLU A 659 46.47 18.48 -55.32
N LEU A 660 45.41 17.67 -55.22
CA LEU A 660 45.53 16.20 -55.18
C LEU A 660 46.07 15.66 -56.50
N LYS A 661 45.64 16.21 -57.64
CA LYS A 661 46.13 15.83 -58.97
C LYS A 661 47.59 16.23 -59.16
N ASP A 662 47.98 17.40 -58.66
CA ASP A 662 49.36 17.89 -58.65
C ASP A 662 50.22 17.03 -57.73
N LEU A 663 49.74 16.66 -56.53
CA LEU A 663 50.38 15.68 -55.65
C LEU A 663 50.56 14.33 -56.33
N LEU A 664 49.50 13.80 -56.94
CA LEU A 664 49.54 12.54 -57.69
C LEU A 664 50.54 12.59 -58.85
N SER A 665 50.61 13.71 -59.57
CA SER A 665 51.58 13.92 -60.64
C SER A 665 53.03 14.06 -60.13
N THR A 666 53.22 14.73 -58.99
CA THR A 666 54.54 14.96 -58.37
C THR A 666 55.16 13.65 -57.89
N PHE A 667 54.33 12.70 -57.46
CA PHE A 667 54.76 11.37 -57.03
C PHE A 667 54.64 10.29 -58.13
N ASP A 668 54.23 10.68 -59.35
CA ASP A 668 54.06 9.83 -60.53
C ASP A 668 53.14 8.62 -60.28
N VAL A 669 51.91 8.90 -59.85
CA VAL A 669 50.88 7.92 -59.51
C VAL A 669 49.50 8.38 -59.96
N THR A 670 48.65 7.43 -60.32
CA THR A 670 47.36 7.71 -60.99
C THR A 670 46.16 7.73 -60.04
N SER A 671 46.34 7.26 -58.80
CA SER A 671 45.31 7.29 -57.77
C SER A 671 45.87 7.46 -56.35
N ALA A 672 45.04 7.95 -55.43
CA ALA A 672 45.42 8.12 -54.03
C ALA A 672 45.84 6.79 -53.34
N ASN A 673 45.33 5.65 -53.81
CA ASN A 673 45.75 4.33 -53.30
C ASN A 673 47.17 3.96 -53.74
N GLU A 674 47.55 4.33 -54.96
CA GLU A 674 48.87 4.08 -55.52
C GLU A 674 49.93 4.97 -54.84
N LEU A 675 49.54 6.21 -54.49
CA LEU A 675 50.33 7.12 -53.66
C LEU A 675 50.52 6.56 -52.24
N ARG A 676 49.48 6.01 -51.61
CA ARG A 676 49.59 5.28 -50.33
C ARG A 676 50.58 4.10 -50.40
N LEU A 677 50.50 3.27 -51.43
CA LEU A 677 51.41 2.12 -51.62
C LEU A 677 52.88 2.56 -51.82
N LYS A 678 53.13 3.71 -52.45
CA LYS A 678 54.48 4.28 -52.56
C LYS A 678 55.01 4.81 -51.23
N PHE A 679 54.16 5.38 -50.38
CA PHE A 679 54.54 5.79 -49.02
C PHE A 679 54.71 4.60 -48.07
N GLU A 680 53.93 3.51 -48.25
CA GLU A 680 54.10 2.26 -47.50
C GLU A 680 55.44 1.58 -47.79
N ASN A 681 55.98 1.70 -49.00
CA ASN A 681 57.30 1.13 -49.36
C ASN A 681 58.52 1.96 -48.90
N ILE A 682 58.32 3.15 -48.34
CA ILE A 682 59.43 4.02 -47.86
C ILE A 682 59.64 3.90 -46.33
N ASN A 683 58.67 3.36 -45.59
CA ASN A 683 58.73 3.21 -44.14
C ASN A 683 58.66 1.73 -43.72
N ASP A 684 59.58 0.92 -44.24
CA ASP A 684 59.82 -0.44 -43.76
C ASP A 684 60.79 -0.38 -42.56
N ASP A 685 60.31 0.20 -41.46
CA ASP A 685 60.75 -0.05 -40.08
C ASP A 685 59.61 0.42 -39.14
N THR A 686 58.65 -0.49 -38.96
CA THR A 686 57.65 -0.61 -37.89
C THR A 686 57.17 0.68 -37.18
N GLN A 687 55.98 1.16 -37.53
CA GLN A 687 55.04 1.67 -36.53
C GLN A 687 53.77 0.81 -36.55
N SER A 688 53.86 -0.38 -35.94
CA SER A 688 52.67 -0.98 -35.36
C SER A 688 52.26 -0.09 -34.18
N LEU A 689 51.01 0.39 -34.17
CA LEU A 689 50.44 1.05 -32.99
C LEU A 689 50.75 0.23 -31.75
N LEU A 690 51.24 0.88 -30.69
CA LEU A 690 51.58 0.21 -29.44
C LEU A 690 50.31 -0.46 -28.89
N PRO A 691 50.35 -1.79 -28.61
CA PRO A 691 49.24 -2.45 -27.93
C PRO A 691 49.11 -1.90 -26.51
N ILE A 692 47.90 -1.83 -25.98
CA ILE A 692 47.71 -1.40 -24.59
C ILE A 692 48.03 -2.59 -23.68
N THR A 693 49.26 -2.63 -23.14
CA THR A 693 49.74 -3.65 -22.19
C THR A 693 50.13 -3.05 -20.85
N HIS A 694 50.15 -3.88 -19.81
CA HIS A 694 50.58 -3.47 -18.47
C HIS A 694 52.03 -2.94 -18.46
N GLU A 695 52.91 -3.54 -19.24
CA GLU A 695 54.33 -3.19 -19.31
C GLU A 695 54.53 -1.78 -19.90
N ILE A 696 53.71 -1.40 -20.88
CA ILE A 696 53.73 -0.05 -21.47
C ILE A 696 53.18 0.98 -20.49
N LEU A 697 52.07 0.69 -19.79
CA LEU A 697 51.54 1.57 -18.74
C LEU A 697 52.58 1.80 -17.63
N THR A 698 53.37 0.77 -17.30
CA THR A 698 54.47 0.84 -16.34
C THR A 698 55.58 1.77 -16.82
N SER A 699 56.02 1.62 -18.08
CA SER A 699 57.03 2.50 -18.69
C SER A 699 56.56 3.96 -18.73
N MET A 700 55.27 4.18 -19.04
CA MET A 700 54.62 5.50 -19.02
C MET A 700 54.33 6.05 -17.62
N GLY A 701 54.40 5.22 -16.58
CA GLY A 701 54.27 5.63 -15.17
C GLY A 701 52.84 5.83 -14.73
N ILE A 702 51.90 5.32 -15.53
CA ILE A 702 50.47 5.50 -15.35
C ILE A 702 49.98 4.45 -14.36
N THR A 703 49.38 4.94 -13.28
CA THR A 703 48.99 4.12 -12.12
C THR A 703 47.49 4.00 -11.95
N ASN A 704 46.68 4.79 -12.67
CA ASN A 704 45.22 4.77 -12.58
C ASN A 704 44.57 5.30 -13.87
N ILE A 705 43.24 5.20 -13.94
CA ILE A 705 42.46 5.55 -15.13
C ILE A 705 42.42 7.07 -15.41
N GLU A 706 42.46 7.91 -14.38
CA GLU A 706 42.46 9.36 -14.54
C GLU A 706 43.77 9.86 -15.17
N GLU A 707 44.90 9.29 -14.76
CA GLU A 707 46.21 9.52 -15.39
C GLU A 707 46.24 9.05 -16.85
N TRP A 708 45.60 7.91 -17.15
CA TRP A 708 45.46 7.42 -18.53
C TRP A 708 44.63 8.38 -19.40
N GLU A 709 43.47 8.81 -18.92
CA GLU A 709 42.62 9.75 -19.65
C GLU A 709 43.33 11.09 -19.88
N ASN A 710 44.09 11.57 -18.89
CA ASN A 710 44.91 12.77 -19.03
C ASN A 710 46.05 12.58 -20.05
N ALA A 711 46.72 11.43 -20.07
CA ALA A 711 47.75 11.11 -21.06
C ALA A 711 47.19 11.08 -22.49
N MET A 712 45.99 10.52 -22.68
CA MET A 712 45.33 10.41 -23.99
C MET A 712 44.75 11.73 -24.53
N ARG A 713 44.83 12.84 -23.78
CA ARG A 713 44.50 14.19 -24.29
C ARG A 713 45.59 14.76 -25.18
N ASP A 714 46.83 14.29 -25.05
CA ASP A 714 47.95 14.66 -25.92
C ASP A 714 47.78 13.96 -27.28
N THR A 715 47.60 14.74 -28.34
CA THR A 715 47.33 14.22 -29.69
C THR A 715 48.50 13.43 -30.27
N ASP A 716 49.73 13.78 -29.92
CA ASP A 716 50.94 13.13 -30.42
C ASP A 716 51.17 11.81 -29.67
N LEU A 717 50.91 11.80 -28.36
CA LEU A 717 50.96 10.58 -27.55
C LEU A 717 49.85 9.59 -27.93
N LYS A 718 48.62 10.07 -28.14
CA LYS A 718 47.47 9.26 -28.54
C LYS A 718 47.67 8.56 -29.89
N ALA A 719 48.42 9.18 -30.80
CA ALA A 719 48.73 8.61 -32.11
C ALA A 719 49.65 7.39 -32.05
N LEU A 720 50.32 7.14 -30.90
CA LEU A 720 51.21 6.00 -30.71
C LEU A 720 50.47 4.69 -30.34
N PHE A 721 49.18 4.72 -29.99
CA PHE A 721 48.42 3.59 -29.42
C PHE A 721 47.23 3.12 -30.28
N ASP A 722 46.89 1.83 -30.20
CA ASP A 722 45.73 1.24 -30.89
C ASP A 722 44.39 1.76 -30.31
N HIS A 723 43.53 2.31 -31.16
CA HIS A 723 42.30 3.02 -30.79
C HIS A 723 41.14 2.10 -30.32
N GLN A 724 41.34 0.77 -30.31
CA GLN A 724 40.27 -0.18 -29.96
C GLN A 724 40.32 -0.75 -28.53
N SER A 725 41.32 -0.42 -27.72
CA SER A 725 41.48 -0.99 -26.37
C SER A 725 41.50 0.06 -25.27
N VAL A 726 40.95 -0.26 -24.09
CA VAL A 726 40.99 0.58 -22.88
C VAL A 726 41.68 -0.22 -21.76
N PRO A 727 42.60 0.38 -20.98
CA PRO A 727 43.26 -0.32 -19.88
C PRO A 727 42.28 -0.90 -18.87
N THR A 728 42.56 -2.11 -18.37
CA THR A 728 41.78 -2.74 -17.29
C THR A 728 42.35 -2.39 -15.91
N THR A 729 41.53 -2.52 -14.86
CA THR A 729 41.94 -2.27 -13.46
C THR A 729 43.14 -3.11 -13.03
N ASP A 730 43.21 -4.37 -13.47
CA ASP A 730 44.32 -5.28 -13.14
C ASP A 730 45.66 -4.80 -13.72
N MET A 731 45.62 -4.16 -14.89
CA MET A 731 46.83 -3.60 -15.52
C MET A 731 47.38 -2.41 -14.73
N PHE A 732 46.53 -1.61 -14.11
CA PHE A 732 46.97 -0.50 -13.25
C PHE A 732 47.60 -1.01 -11.94
N LEU A 733 47.01 -2.05 -11.32
CA LEU A 733 47.56 -2.68 -10.10
C LEU A 733 48.95 -3.28 -10.35
N LEU A 734 49.13 -3.95 -11.49
CA LEU A 734 50.43 -4.45 -11.91
C LEU A 734 51.40 -3.27 -12.18
N SER A 735 50.95 -2.19 -12.84
CA SER A 735 51.80 -1.04 -13.17
C SER A 735 52.37 -0.38 -11.92
N GLN A 736 51.50 -0.14 -10.92
CA GLN A 736 51.89 0.37 -9.61
C GLN A 736 52.94 -0.50 -8.92
N SER A 737 52.76 -1.83 -8.95
CA SER A 737 53.69 -2.78 -8.35
C SER A 737 55.08 -2.72 -9.01
N HIS A 738 55.13 -2.67 -10.34
CA HIS A 738 56.39 -2.62 -11.09
C HIS A 738 57.11 -1.28 -10.95
N ILE A 739 56.39 -0.14 -10.98
CA ILE A 739 56.97 1.19 -10.73
C ILE A 739 57.57 1.24 -9.31
N LYS A 740 56.86 0.69 -8.32
CA LYS A 740 57.36 0.61 -6.93
C LYS A 740 58.63 -0.26 -6.83
N LYS A 741 58.67 -1.38 -7.56
CA LYS A 741 59.85 -2.26 -7.61
C LYS A 741 61.06 -1.57 -8.25
N ALA A 742 60.86 -0.87 -9.37
CA ALA A 742 61.91 -0.09 -10.03
C ALA A 742 62.45 1.01 -9.11
N ARG A 743 61.56 1.72 -8.40
CA ARG A 743 61.95 2.74 -7.41
C ARG A 743 62.88 2.16 -6.33
N MET A 744 62.47 1.02 -5.73
CA MET A 744 63.26 0.37 -4.68
C MET A 744 64.64 -0.07 -5.19
N ARG A 745 64.69 -0.57 -6.42
CA ARG A 745 65.93 -0.99 -7.07
C ARG A 745 66.87 0.19 -7.33
N VAL A 746 66.35 1.29 -7.88
CA VAL A 746 67.12 2.53 -8.12
C VAL A 746 67.67 3.08 -6.80
N ILE A 747 66.85 3.19 -5.75
CA ILE A 747 67.30 3.63 -4.41
C ILE A 747 68.39 2.70 -3.87
N ALA A 748 68.20 1.38 -3.98
CA ALA A 748 69.19 0.41 -3.51
C ALA A 748 70.53 0.55 -4.27
N HIS A 749 70.49 0.81 -5.58
CA HIS A 749 71.69 1.04 -6.38
C HIS A 749 72.38 2.35 -6.01
N LEU A 750 71.63 3.44 -5.86
CA LEU A 750 72.19 4.74 -5.44
C LEU A 750 72.88 4.66 -4.07
N LYS A 751 72.35 3.86 -3.13
CA LYS A 751 73.00 3.59 -1.83
C LYS A 751 74.35 2.86 -1.93
N THR A 752 74.61 2.17 -3.03
CA THR A 752 75.91 1.51 -3.25
C THR A 752 76.99 2.45 -3.79
N LEU A 753 76.62 3.68 -4.13
CA LEU A 753 77.50 4.68 -4.71
C LEU A 753 77.87 5.72 -3.64
N ASP A 754 79.16 5.82 -3.31
CA ASP A 754 79.67 6.68 -2.22
C ASP A 754 79.45 8.19 -2.44
N ASN A 755 79.05 8.59 -3.65
CA ASN A 755 78.83 9.98 -4.05
C ASN A 755 77.37 10.44 -3.92
N TYR A 756 76.45 9.59 -3.47
CA TYR A 756 75.04 9.95 -3.24
C TYR A 756 74.67 9.85 -1.76
N ASP A 757 74.02 10.91 -1.26
CA ASP A 757 73.39 10.98 0.05
C ASP A 757 71.86 11.00 -0.12
N LEU A 758 71.19 10.16 0.66
CA LEU A 758 69.76 9.85 0.60
C LEU A 758 69.09 9.99 1.98
N GLU A 759 69.71 10.67 2.95
CA GLU A 759 69.13 10.86 4.30
C GLU A 759 67.81 11.64 4.27
N ASP A 760 67.69 12.65 3.39
CA ASP A 760 66.51 13.51 3.24
C ASP A 760 65.57 13.08 2.07
N LEU A 761 65.64 11.83 1.64
CA LEU A 761 64.91 11.33 0.47
C LEU A 761 63.39 11.51 0.59
N ASP A 762 62.80 12.30 -0.30
CA ASP A 762 61.35 12.40 -0.50
C ASP A 762 60.90 11.56 -1.71
N ILE A 763 60.02 10.60 -1.43
CA ILE A 763 59.42 9.68 -2.41
C ILE A 763 57.96 10.03 -2.75
N ASN A 764 57.41 11.09 -2.16
CA ASN A 764 56.00 11.47 -2.28
C ASN A 764 55.77 12.61 -3.28
N THR A 765 56.83 13.26 -3.78
CA THR A 765 56.72 14.40 -4.69
C THR A 765 56.04 14.04 -6.02
N ALA A 766 56.40 12.89 -6.61
CA ALA A 766 55.72 12.32 -7.78
C ALA A 766 56.05 10.81 -7.91
N PRO A 767 55.24 10.00 -8.60
CA PRO A 767 55.41 8.54 -8.67
C PRO A 767 56.78 8.07 -9.21
N THR A 768 57.43 8.88 -10.04
CA THR A 768 58.65 8.54 -10.78
C THR A 768 59.80 9.54 -10.52
N ILE A 769 59.65 10.40 -9.52
CA ILE A 769 60.66 11.41 -9.15
C ILE A 769 61.09 11.19 -7.70
N LEU A 770 62.41 11.19 -7.47
CA LEU A 770 63.04 11.19 -6.17
C LEU A 770 63.63 12.59 -5.92
N ALA A 771 63.14 13.25 -4.88
CA ALA A 771 63.63 14.55 -4.42
C ALA A 771 64.41 14.39 -3.10
N GLY A 772 65.15 15.43 -2.69
CA GLY A 772 65.96 15.37 -1.46
C GLY A 772 67.20 14.49 -1.56
N VAL A 773 67.66 14.17 -2.78
CA VAL A 773 68.91 13.46 -3.04
C VAL A 773 70.06 14.45 -3.18
N TYR A 774 71.20 14.19 -2.56
CA TYR A 774 72.40 15.00 -2.74
C TYR A 774 73.49 14.19 -3.42
N LYS A 775 74.11 14.75 -4.46
CA LYS A 775 75.29 14.17 -5.12
C LYS A 775 76.48 15.07 -4.85
N ASN A 776 77.49 14.58 -4.14
CA ASN A 776 78.65 15.37 -3.70
C ASN A 776 78.24 16.71 -2.99
N ASN A 777 77.29 16.66 -2.06
CA ASN A 777 76.69 17.82 -1.36
C ASN A 777 75.89 18.82 -2.22
N ASN A 778 75.64 18.54 -3.50
CA ASN A 778 74.75 19.34 -4.33
C ASN A 778 73.38 18.66 -4.47
N PRO A 779 72.26 19.39 -4.33
CA PRO A 779 70.94 18.81 -4.49
C PRO A 779 70.73 18.37 -5.94
N VAL A 780 70.31 17.12 -6.13
CA VAL A 780 70.02 16.53 -7.44
C VAL A 780 68.62 15.95 -7.42
N LYS A 781 67.86 16.15 -8.50
CA LYS A 781 66.56 15.50 -8.70
C LYS A 781 66.76 14.27 -9.57
N ILE A 782 66.23 13.12 -9.15
CA ILE A 782 66.34 11.88 -9.92
C ILE A 782 64.97 11.51 -10.47
N VAL A 783 64.85 11.50 -11.80
CA VAL A 783 63.70 10.93 -12.49
C VAL A 783 64.05 9.50 -12.86
N PHE A 784 63.22 8.53 -12.51
CA PHE A 784 63.48 7.13 -12.83
C PHE A 784 62.34 6.48 -13.61
N ARG A 785 62.69 5.59 -14.55
CA ARG A 785 61.72 4.89 -15.41
C ARG A 785 62.08 3.43 -15.63
N PRO A 786 61.12 2.50 -15.55
CA PRO A 786 61.33 1.14 -16.06
C PRO A 786 61.30 1.14 -17.59
N ALA A 787 62.25 0.45 -18.23
CA ALA A 787 62.28 0.35 -19.68
C ALA A 787 61.27 -0.68 -20.19
N TYR A 788 60.63 -0.37 -21.32
CA TYR A 788 59.83 -1.32 -22.11
C TYR A 788 60.50 -1.50 -23.46
N SER A 789 60.81 -2.74 -23.84
CA SER A 789 61.51 -3.05 -25.10
C SER A 789 62.79 -2.23 -25.34
N GLN A 790 63.56 -1.95 -24.27
CA GLN A 790 64.77 -1.09 -24.28
C GLN A 790 64.52 0.40 -24.59
N GLU A 791 63.28 0.83 -24.48
CA GLU A 791 62.83 2.21 -24.67
C GLU A 791 62.13 2.74 -23.42
N VAL A 792 62.10 4.07 -23.26
CA VAL A 792 61.47 4.76 -22.14
C VAL A 792 60.54 5.82 -22.70
N ILE A 793 59.29 5.81 -22.23
CA ILE A 793 58.28 6.77 -22.65
C ILE A 793 58.10 7.80 -21.53
N VAL A 794 58.57 9.03 -21.75
CA VAL A 794 58.44 10.15 -20.79
C VAL A 794 57.30 11.06 -21.23
N TYR A 795 56.23 11.10 -20.44
CA TYR A 795 55.02 11.86 -20.78
C TYR A 795 54.69 12.97 -19.77
N TYR A 796 54.87 12.75 -18.46
CA TYR A 796 54.43 13.72 -17.45
C TYR A 796 55.19 15.04 -17.59
N GLY A 797 54.46 16.16 -17.63
CA GLY A 797 55.03 17.51 -17.65
C GLY A 797 56.02 17.73 -16.50
N ALA A 798 55.68 17.27 -15.28
CA ALA A 798 56.54 17.39 -14.11
C ALA A 798 57.90 16.68 -14.25
N GLU A 799 58.00 15.61 -15.05
CA GLU A 799 59.28 14.94 -15.32
C GLU A 799 60.10 15.68 -16.35
N LYS A 800 59.45 16.19 -17.40
CA LYS A 800 60.09 17.04 -18.40
C LYS A 800 60.62 18.31 -17.76
N ASP A 801 59.80 18.95 -16.92
CA ASP A 801 60.17 20.13 -16.13
C ASP A 801 61.30 19.80 -15.15
N ALA A 802 61.30 18.63 -14.51
CA ALA A 802 62.38 18.21 -13.62
C ALA A 802 63.70 17.99 -14.38
N LEU A 803 63.65 17.37 -15.55
CA LEU A 803 64.82 17.11 -16.40
C LEU A 803 65.36 18.36 -17.11
N ASP A 804 64.61 19.44 -17.17
CA ASP A 804 65.04 20.73 -17.74
C ASP A 804 66.00 21.48 -16.80
N TYR A 805 66.06 21.12 -15.52
CA TYR A 805 67.05 21.66 -14.58
C TYR A 805 68.43 21.03 -14.79
N ALA A 806 69.49 21.85 -14.69
CA ALA A 806 70.87 21.43 -14.91
C ALA A 806 71.34 20.29 -13.97
N ASP A 807 70.75 20.21 -12.77
CA ASP A 807 71.12 19.26 -11.72
C ASP A 807 70.15 18.07 -11.62
N ALA A 808 69.52 17.68 -12.74
CA ALA A 808 68.62 16.53 -12.80
C ALA A 808 69.24 15.33 -13.52
N GLU A 809 68.88 14.12 -13.08
CA GLU A 809 69.38 12.86 -13.64
C GLU A 809 68.24 11.93 -14.04
N LEU A 810 68.35 11.30 -15.22
CA LEU A 810 67.45 10.26 -15.67
C LEU A 810 68.07 8.88 -15.42
N TRP A 811 67.39 8.04 -14.63
CA TRP A 811 67.80 6.68 -14.31
C TRP A 811 66.82 5.65 -14.87
N VAL A 812 67.33 4.54 -15.41
CA VAL A 812 66.49 3.52 -16.06
C VAL A 812 66.75 2.16 -15.44
N ASP A 813 65.67 1.41 -15.17
CA ASP A 813 65.70 -0.01 -14.80
C ASP A 813 65.17 -0.85 -15.97
N ASP A 814 66.02 -1.61 -16.63
CA ASP A 814 65.63 -2.48 -17.75
C ASP A 814 65.19 -3.89 -17.33
N GLY A 815 65.07 -4.12 -16.03
CA GLY A 815 64.78 -5.42 -15.44
C GLY A 815 66.05 -6.17 -15.01
N THR A 816 67.19 -5.93 -15.66
CA THR A 816 68.48 -6.59 -15.37
C THR A 816 69.49 -5.65 -14.70
N GLU A 817 69.67 -4.45 -15.24
CA GLU A 817 70.62 -3.45 -14.77
C GLU A 817 69.95 -2.09 -14.52
N ILE A 818 70.60 -1.27 -13.69
CA ILE A 818 70.15 0.08 -13.36
C ILE A 818 71.27 1.03 -13.72
N TRP A 819 70.98 2.02 -14.55
CA TRP A 819 72.01 2.92 -15.05
C TRP A 819 71.44 4.31 -15.38
N GLN A 820 72.34 5.30 -15.38
CA GLN A 820 72.01 6.69 -15.67
C GLN A 820 72.08 6.97 -17.19
N VAL A 821 71.00 7.48 -17.75
CA VAL A 821 70.95 7.95 -19.14
C VAL A 821 71.47 9.38 -19.20
N SER A 822 72.62 9.58 -19.84
CA SER A 822 73.18 10.92 -20.09
C SER A 822 72.73 11.50 -21.43
N LEU A 823 72.73 12.83 -21.57
CA LEU A 823 72.47 13.50 -22.85
C LEU A 823 73.40 12.98 -23.96
N GLY A 824 74.67 12.71 -23.65
CA GLY A 824 75.63 12.12 -24.58
C GLY A 824 75.23 10.71 -25.06
N HIS A 825 74.57 9.92 -24.20
CA HIS A 825 74.01 8.63 -24.59
C HIS A 825 72.86 8.81 -25.60
N ILE A 826 71.94 9.75 -25.34
CA ILE A 826 70.79 10.03 -26.21
C ILE A 826 71.25 10.52 -27.59
N LEU A 827 72.19 11.46 -27.62
CA LEU A 827 72.74 12.01 -28.87
C LEU A 827 73.43 10.94 -29.72
N LYS A 828 74.18 10.02 -29.09
CA LYS A 828 74.86 8.92 -29.80
C LYS A 828 73.88 7.86 -30.30
N LYS A 829 72.95 7.40 -29.45
CA LYS A 829 72.01 6.31 -29.80
C LYS A 829 71.04 6.72 -30.92
N ASN A 830 70.59 7.97 -30.92
CA ASN A 830 69.67 8.50 -31.93
C ASN A 830 70.38 9.19 -33.11
N ASN A 831 71.71 9.14 -33.17
CA ASN A 831 72.52 9.75 -34.24
C ASN A 831 72.20 11.24 -34.49
N ILE A 832 71.92 11.99 -33.43
CA ILE A 832 71.52 13.40 -33.50
C ILE A 832 72.78 14.24 -33.72
N LYS A 833 73.00 14.67 -34.97
CA LYS A 833 74.16 15.49 -35.37
C LYS A 833 73.90 16.99 -35.32
N LYS A 834 72.63 17.41 -35.28
CA LYS A 834 72.19 18.80 -35.23
C LYS A 834 70.88 18.83 -34.46
N PHE A 835 70.76 19.72 -33.47
CA PHE A 835 69.55 19.99 -32.72
C PHE A 835 69.35 21.51 -32.60
N PRO A 836 68.11 22.01 -32.55
CA PRO A 836 67.84 23.43 -32.33
C PRO A 836 68.24 23.81 -30.89
N ILE A 837 68.79 25.02 -30.73
CA ILE A 837 68.97 25.68 -29.43
C ILE A 837 67.87 26.73 -29.31
#